data_AF-A0AAU2Y604-F1
#
_entry.id   AF-A0AAU2Y604-F1
#
_cell.length_a   1.000
_cell.length_b   1.000
_cell.length_c   1.000
_cell.angle_alpha   90.00
_cell.angle_beta   90.00
_cell.angle_gamma   90.00
#
_symmetry.space_group_name_H-M   'P 1'
#
loop_
_entity.id
_entity.type
_entity.pdbx_description
1 polymer ?
#
loop_
_entity_poly.entity_id
_entity_poly.type
_entity_poly.pdbx_seq_one_letter_code
_entity_poly.pdbx_strand_id
1 'polypeptide(L)'
;MTHVPPPAEELRLLDAELWQLDARRAQLLHRRAWLVTALQQVRPVDPEWKAPVGPPRPEATTPSVQNVLLLLGGVLLTVAAMVFTLVSWGHLGIAGRALVLGAVTLAALGAPLLLLKRGLRSTAESVAGLGLALTVLDAYAVQQVAFTGTDGAGYAAIASALLAALWSAYGLLPRAAELRLPLPAALAAAQLPLLLWAIAADAGPYGITAALLVTAGLDTGVALRVSTHAVRVLAALGAYGMGAWGALAAGWLSWGAAGPSAAARAAALFILAAAIALGAAWRLPKPAMATGNAVAGCLFLVAAAGGVLRVTLPEGWTVPAYLACGVALLAAVRVRLPEPVRRGVVQASGAVQAAAVACALPLVAVALLGPLGWASGPWSGVPSDARAAVTVHTPWPSYPGQLLLGPVVVAAVLALLVREPVWRPRALIGATVLAWATVMAVPAVLQLPYVTALLIQGAAIVTALAAAAFRPLPLPPTVLALGASASLAFLSLASQTATLTVLAALTAVFAAASLRPHLAPVTAPASLVYAAALACATGAAAGWQEQHTALLVLAVPVAAALLAARLGESHARVPIEVTGAAAGLLAIGLAVADPPMLALVLALCAVIAAGTAVRPERRRVQYAAAVLFLLATWVRLAAWDVGTVEAYTLPVTVPALCVGALRRNRDPLASSWTAYGPGLAATLLPSLAAAWNDPHFTRPLLLGAAALVVTLLGARHRLQAPLVLGGSVLVLDALHELAPYLVQMTGALPRWVPPALAGLLLLALGATYERRIRDVRRVRDLLGTMR
;
A
#
# COMPACT_ATOMS: atom_id res chain seq x y z
N MET A 1 14.89 19.03 11.01
CA MET A 1 15.42 20.12 10.18
C MET A 1 15.33 19.68 8.72
N THR A 2 14.27 20.08 8.03
CA THR A 2 14.12 19.81 6.59
C THR A 2 14.96 20.83 5.85
N HIS A 3 15.97 20.36 5.11
CA HIS A 3 16.79 21.19 4.23
C HIS A 3 15.87 21.84 3.19
N VAL A 4 15.65 23.15 3.32
CA VAL A 4 14.98 23.93 2.28
C VAL A 4 16.01 24.15 1.17
N PRO A 5 15.78 23.65 -0.06
CA PRO A 5 16.70 23.86 -1.16
C PRO A 5 16.76 25.36 -1.50
N PRO A 6 17.86 25.84 -2.12
CA PRO A 6 17.95 27.22 -2.57
C PRO A 6 16.75 27.56 -3.50
N PRO A 7 16.21 28.79 -3.46
CA PRO A 7 14.95 29.14 -4.11
C PRO A 7 14.92 28.88 -5.63
N ALA A 8 16.08 28.83 -6.29
CA ALA A 8 16.18 28.47 -7.70
C ALA A 8 15.93 26.97 -7.97
N GLU A 9 16.29 26.08 -7.03
CA GLU A 9 15.99 24.65 -7.12
C GLU A 9 14.54 24.36 -6.76
N GLU A 10 13.99 25.07 -5.77
CA GLU A 10 12.58 24.97 -5.41
C GLU A 10 11.66 25.42 -6.56
N LEU A 11 11.99 26.52 -7.24
CA LEU A 11 11.25 26.99 -8.41
C LEU A 11 11.31 25.97 -9.57
N ARG A 12 12.47 25.36 -9.81
CA ARG A 12 12.62 24.29 -10.83
C ARG A 12 11.79 23.06 -10.52
N LEU A 13 11.69 22.68 -9.24
CA LEU A 13 10.86 21.56 -8.80
C LEU A 13 9.37 21.88 -8.99
N LEU A 14 8.94 23.09 -8.62
CA LEU A 14 7.56 23.54 -8.83
C LEU A 14 7.19 23.63 -10.32
N ASP A 15 8.08 24.17 -11.16
CA ASP A 15 7.86 24.21 -12.62
C ASP A 15 7.78 22.81 -13.23
N ALA A 16 8.58 21.86 -12.74
CA ALA A 16 8.51 20.46 -13.16
C ALA A 16 7.21 19.78 -12.72
N GLU A 17 6.73 20.04 -11.50
CA GLU A 17 5.44 19.53 -11.01
C GLU A 17 4.26 20.13 -11.78
N LEU A 18 4.28 21.44 -12.05
CA LEU A 18 3.26 22.11 -12.87
C LEU A 18 3.21 21.53 -14.29
N TRP A 19 4.38 21.31 -14.90
CA TRP A 19 4.45 20.68 -16.22
C TRP A 19 3.91 19.24 -16.21
N GLN A 20 4.19 18.45 -15.18
CA GLN A 20 3.63 17.11 -15.02
C GLN A 20 2.10 17.12 -14.85
N LEU A 21 1.56 18.09 -14.11
CA LEU A 21 0.12 18.26 -13.94
C LEU A 21 -0.56 18.65 -15.26
N ASP A 22 0.05 19.52 -16.04
CA ASP A 22 -0.45 19.90 -17.37
C ASP A 22 -0.41 18.74 -18.36
N ALA A 23 0.67 17.96 -18.36
CA ALA A 23 0.76 16.73 -19.17
C ALA A 23 -0.32 15.72 -18.77
N ARG A 24 -0.58 15.55 -17.47
CA ARG A 24 -1.62 14.65 -16.96
C ARG A 24 -3.02 15.15 -17.34
N ARG A 25 -3.26 16.46 -17.27
CA ARG A 25 -4.52 17.08 -17.71
C ARG A 25 -4.76 16.85 -19.20
N ALA A 26 -3.75 17.05 -20.04
CA ALA A 26 -3.83 16.81 -21.48
C ALA A 26 -4.16 15.34 -21.78
N GLN A 27 -3.52 14.39 -21.08
CA GLN A 27 -3.80 12.97 -21.21
C GLN A 27 -5.26 12.62 -20.85
N LEU A 28 -5.78 13.18 -19.76
CA LEU A 28 -7.17 12.96 -19.33
C LEU A 28 -8.18 13.56 -20.32
N LEU A 29 -7.90 14.74 -20.87
CA LEU A 29 -8.74 15.36 -21.90
C LEU A 29 -8.75 14.55 -23.19
N HIS A 30 -7.60 14.03 -23.62
CA HIS A 30 -7.51 13.15 -24.78
C HIS A 30 -8.28 11.84 -24.56
N ARG A 31 -8.15 11.23 -23.37
CA ARG A 31 -8.91 10.03 -23.00
C ARG A 31 -10.41 10.27 -22.96
N ARG A 32 -10.85 11.43 -22.45
CA ARG A 32 -12.26 11.85 -22.47
C ARG A 32 -12.77 12.01 -23.91
N ALA A 33 -12.01 12.68 -24.79
CA ALA A 33 -12.39 12.85 -26.18
C ALA A 33 -12.57 11.49 -26.88
N TRP A 34 -11.63 10.56 -26.65
CA TRP A 34 -11.72 9.19 -27.15
C TRP A 34 -12.92 8.42 -26.58
N LEU A 35 -13.22 8.56 -25.29
CA LEU A 35 -14.39 7.91 -24.68
C LEU A 35 -15.71 8.46 -25.25
N VAL A 36 -15.78 9.75 -25.53
CA VAL A 36 -16.96 10.38 -26.15
C VAL A 36 -17.18 9.86 -27.57
N THR A 37 -16.13 9.76 -28.39
CA THR A 37 -16.25 9.21 -29.74
C THR A 37 -16.60 7.72 -29.72
N ALA A 38 -16.00 6.94 -28.82
CA ALA A 38 -16.36 5.52 -28.65
C ALA A 38 -17.83 5.33 -28.22
N LEU A 39 -18.34 6.18 -27.33
CA LEU A 39 -19.74 6.15 -26.90
C LEU A 39 -20.72 6.59 -28.01
N GLN A 40 -20.29 7.48 -28.91
CA GLN A 40 -21.07 7.89 -30.07
C GLN A 40 -21.13 6.79 -31.15
N GLN A 41 -20.07 5.99 -31.30
CA GLN A 41 -20.02 4.88 -32.27
C GLN A 41 -20.88 3.67 -31.89
N VAL A 42 -21.24 3.49 -30.61
CA VAL A 42 -22.03 2.34 -30.12
C VAL A 42 -23.55 2.58 -30.19
N ARG A 43 -24.02 3.79 -30.56
CA ARG A 43 -25.46 4.03 -30.78
C ARG A 43 -25.83 3.76 -32.24
N PRO A 44 -26.73 2.80 -32.53
CA PRO A 44 -27.31 2.66 -33.86
C PRO A 44 -28.11 3.93 -34.20
N VAL A 45 -27.93 4.41 -35.43
CA VAL A 45 -28.47 5.68 -35.94
C VAL A 45 -29.90 5.45 -36.44
N ASP A 46 -30.89 5.96 -35.71
CA ASP A 46 -32.21 6.29 -36.29
C ASP A 46 -32.10 7.62 -37.06
N PRO A 47 -32.65 7.73 -38.28
CA PRO A 47 -32.59 8.96 -39.04
C PRO A 47 -33.63 9.98 -38.53
N GLU A 48 -33.18 11.23 -38.40
CA GLU A 48 -33.96 12.48 -38.26
C GLU A 48 -34.54 12.86 -36.88
N TRP A 49 -33.70 13.53 -36.07
CA TRP A 49 -34.08 14.80 -35.43
C TRP A 49 -32.83 15.65 -35.15
N LYS A 50 -32.54 16.63 -36.01
CA LYS A 50 -31.53 17.67 -35.70
C LYS A 50 -32.11 18.59 -34.63
N ALA A 51 -31.82 18.31 -33.36
CA ALA A 51 -31.99 19.30 -32.30
C ALA A 51 -30.93 20.40 -32.48
N PRO A 52 -31.30 21.70 -32.44
CA PRO A 52 -30.32 22.77 -32.53
C PRO A 52 -29.36 22.71 -31.34
N VAL A 53 -28.05 22.77 -31.65
CA VAL A 53 -26.99 22.92 -30.66
C VAL A 53 -27.18 24.28 -29.99
N GLY A 54 -27.75 24.27 -28.79
CA GLY A 54 -27.82 25.47 -27.95
C GLY A 54 -26.41 25.92 -27.54
N PRO A 55 -26.19 27.24 -27.35
CA PRO A 55 -24.90 27.78 -26.93
C PRO A 55 -24.47 27.22 -25.56
N PRO A 56 -23.15 27.26 -25.24
CA PRO A 56 -22.62 26.78 -23.98
C PRO A 56 -23.34 27.42 -22.79
N ARG A 57 -23.77 26.58 -21.84
CA ARG A 57 -24.40 27.04 -20.60
C ARG A 57 -23.39 27.86 -19.78
N PRO A 58 -23.73 29.10 -19.37
CA PRO A 58 -22.87 29.91 -18.51
C PRO A 58 -22.79 29.34 -17.09
N GLU A 59 -21.61 29.44 -16.47
CA GLU A 59 -21.30 29.00 -15.09
C GLU A 59 -21.91 29.87 -13.98
N ALA A 60 -22.78 30.82 -14.31
CA ALA A 60 -23.62 31.50 -13.34
C ALA A 60 -24.97 31.82 -14.00
N THR A 61 -26.03 31.18 -13.52
CA THR A 61 -27.38 31.56 -13.91
C THR A 61 -27.76 32.87 -13.20
N THR A 62 -28.32 33.81 -13.95
CA THR A 62 -28.84 35.11 -13.51
C THR A 62 -29.81 35.10 -12.29
N PRO A 63 -30.46 33.99 -11.88
CA PRO A 63 -31.20 33.93 -10.61
C PRO A 63 -30.32 33.87 -9.35
N SER A 64 -29.01 33.59 -9.45
CA SER A 64 -28.16 33.44 -8.25
C SER A 64 -27.76 34.79 -7.64
N VAL A 65 -27.47 35.81 -8.46
CA VAL A 65 -27.10 37.15 -7.96
C VAL A 65 -28.30 37.86 -7.34
N GLN A 66 -29.50 37.73 -7.93
CA GLN A 66 -30.73 38.29 -7.36
C GLN A 66 -31.09 37.62 -6.03
N ASN A 67 -30.97 36.30 -5.93
CA ASN A 67 -31.20 35.57 -4.68
C ASN A 67 -30.11 35.86 -3.63
N VAL A 68 -28.86 36.06 -4.04
CA VAL A 68 -27.77 36.46 -3.14
C VAL A 68 -27.97 37.89 -2.65
N LEU A 69 -28.35 38.84 -3.50
CA LEU A 69 -28.65 40.22 -3.11
C LEU A 69 -29.90 40.31 -2.21
N LEU A 70 -30.94 39.52 -2.47
CA LEU A 70 -32.12 39.43 -1.62
C LEU A 70 -31.81 38.77 -0.26
N LEU A 71 -30.97 37.73 -0.24
CA LEU A 71 -30.56 37.06 1.00
C LEU A 71 -29.61 37.95 1.81
N LEU A 72 -28.66 38.63 1.17
CA LEU A 72 -27.78 39.61 1.81
C LEU A 72 -28.59 40.80 2.35
N GLY A 73 -29.59 41.28 1.59
CA GLY A 73 -30.52 42.32 2.02
C GLY A 73 -31.38 41.90 3.22
N GLY A 74 -31.90 40.66 3.20
CA GLY A 74 -32.62 40.08 4.34
C GLY A 74 -31.74 39.93 5.59
N VAL A 75 -30.51 39.44 5.42
CA VAL A 75 -29.52 39.33 6.50
C VAL A 75 -29.15 40.70 7.08
N LEU A 76 -28.86 41.69 6.23
CA LEU A 76 -28.57 43.06 6.66
C LEU A 76 -29.76 43.69 7.40
N LEU A 77 -30.99 43.44 6.95
CA LEU A 77 -32.19 43.94 7.64
C LEU A 77 -32.40 43.26 8.99
N THR A 78 -32.15 41.95 9.10
CA THR A 78 -32.19 41.24 10.39
C THR A 78 -31.09 41.71 11.35
N VAL A 79 -29.88 41.98 10.85
CA VAL A 79 -28.79 42.56 11.65
C VAL A 79 -29.15 43.97 12.09
N ALA A 80 -29.73 44.80 11.21
CA ALA A 80 -30.20 46.13 11.57
C ALA A 80 -31.31 46.09 12.63
N ALA A 81 -32.27 45.16 12.52
CA ALA A 81 -33.30 44.94 13.54
C ALA A 81 -32.70 44.45 14.87
N MET A 82 -31.69 43.57 14.83
CA MET A 82 -30.94 43.10 16.00
C MET A 82 -30.15 44.23 16.67
N VAL A 83 -29.48 45.10 15.91
CA VAL A 83 -28.79 46.29 16.45
C VAL A 83 -29.79 47.29 17.02
N PHE A 84 -30.92 47.54 16.35
CA PHE A 84 -31.96 48.42 16.85
C PHE A 84 -32.55 47.92 18.18
N THR A 85 -32.78 46.61 18.30
CA THR A 85 -33.25 45.98 19.54
C THR A 85 -32.21 45.99 20.67
N LEU A 86 -30.91 45.90 20.34
CA LEU A 86 -29.81 45.92 21.33
C LEU A 86 -29.34 47.33 21.73
N VAL A 87 -29.39 48.32 20.84
CA VAL A 87 -28.71 49.63 21.02
C VAL A 87 -29.67 50.79 21.31
N SER A 88 -30.95 50.70 20.92
CA SER A 88 -31.91 51.80 21.14
C SER A 88 -32.52 51.79 22.55
N TRP A 89 -31.74 52.24 23.54
CA TRP A 89 -32.16 52.23 24.96
C TRP A 89 -32.56 53.60 25.53
N GLY A 90 -32.55 54.67 24.74
CA GLY A 90 -32.62 56.05 25.25
C GLY A 90 -33.93 56.54 25.87
N HIS A 91 -35.10 56.39 25.22
CA HIS A 91 -36.29 57.19 25.62
C HIS A 91 -37.67 56.50 25.55
N LEU A 92 -37.77 55.26 25.06
CA LEU A 92 -39.04 54.52 25.01
C LEU A 92 -39.19 53.61 26.23
N GLY A 93 -40.34 53.63 26.91
CA GLY A 93 -40.66 52.66 27.98
C GLY A 93 -40.83 51.24 27.45
N ILE A 94 -40.68 50.24 28.33
CA ILE A 94 -40.76 48.79 28.02
C ILE A 94 -42.01 48.44 27.18
N ALA A 95 -43.18 48.97 27.56
CA ALA A 95 -44.44 48.75 26.86
C ALA A 95 -44.44 49.33 25.44
N GLY A 96 -43.84 50.52 25.23
CA GLY A 96 -43.75 51.17 23.91
C GLY A 96 -42.86 50.40 22.94
N ARG A 97 -41.75 49.81 23.44
CA ARG A 97 -40.85 48.99 22.62
C ARG A 97 -41.49 47.68 22.20
N ALA A 98 -42.19 47.00 23.11
CA ALA A 98 -42.92 45.76 22.82
C ALA A 98 -44.05 45.97 21.79
N LEU A 99 -44.77 47.10 21.87
CA LEU A 99 -45.81 47.46 20.90
C LEU A 99 -45.24 47.72 19.50
N VAL A 100 -44.13 48.45 19.41
CA VAL A 100 -43.47 48.75 18.12
C VAL A 100 -42.90 47.48 17.48
N LEU A 101 -42.20 46.65 18.26
CA LEU A 101 -41.68 45.36 17.79
C LEU A 101 -42.82 44.43 17.34
N GLY A 102 -43.85 44.26 18.17
CA GLY A 102 -45.02 43.44 17.83
C GLY A 102 -45.75 43.92 16.57
N ALA A 103 -45.90 45.24 16.37
CA ALA A 103 -46.49 45.81 15.16
C ALA A 103 -45.64 45.54 13.92
N VAL A 104 -44.31 45.67 14.02
CA VAL A 104 -43.38 45.37 12.92
C VAL A 104 -43.38 43.88 12.58
N THR A 105 -43.39 42.99 13.58
CA THR A 105 -43.45 41.54 13.38
C THR A 105 -44.77 41.11 12.73
N LEU A 106 -45.92 41.66 13.18
CA LEU A 106 -47.22 41.41 12.55
C LEU A 106 -47.27 41.90 11.10
N ALA A 107 -46.69 43.08 10.81
CA ALA A 107 -46.60 43.59 9.44
C ALA A 107 -45.72 42.70 8.56
N ALA A 108 -44.58 42.23 9.09
CA ALA A 108 -43.65 41.33 8.39
C ALA A 108 -44.26 39.94 8.13
N LEU A 109 -45.09 39.41 9.03
CA LEU A 109 -45.82 38.14 8.84
C LEU A 109 -47.06 38.31 7.93
N GLY A 110 -47.68 39.50 7.91
CA GLY A 110 -48.87 39.78 7.08
C GLY A 110 -48.56 40.11 5.62
N ALA A 111 -47.44 40.80 5.34
CA ALA A 111 -47.04 41.21 3.99
C ALA A 111 -46.88 40.05 2.98
N PRO A 112 -46.30 38.89 3.33
CA PRO A 112 -46.21 37.73 2.44
C PRO A 112 -47.57 37.26 1.90
N LEU A 113 -48.63 37.29 2.73
CA LEU A 113 -49.98 36.88 2.32
C LEU A 113 -50.59 37.82 1.26
N LEU A 114 -50.22 39.11 1.28
CA LEU A 114 -50.66 40.09 0.29
C LEU A 114 -49.80 40.01 -0.99
N LEU A 115 -48.50 39.73 -0.85
CA LEU A 115 -47.57 39.57 -1.97
C LEU A 115 -47.87 38.29 -2.78
N LEU A 116 -48.31 37.21 -2.13
CA LEU A 116 -48.78 35.99 -2.80
C LEU A 116 -50.02 36.25 -3.65
N LYS A 117 -50.97 37.08 -3.20
CA LYS A 117 -52.12 37.51 -4.02
C LYS A 117 -51.72 38.26 -5.28
N ARG A 118 -50.52 38.87 -5.31
CA ARG A 118 -49.95 39.60 -6.45
C ARG A 118 -48.98 38.76 -7.28
N GLY A 119 -48.81 37.47 -6.98
CA GLY A 119 -47.93 36.55 -7.73
C GLY A 119 -46.43 36.66 -7.43
N LEU A 120 -46.01 37.45 -6.43
CA LEU A 120 -44.60 37.72 -6.12
C LEU A 120 -44.03 36.72 -5.10
N ARG A 121 -43.83 35.46 -5.54
CA ARG A 121 -43.46 34.34 -4.65
C ARG A 121 -42.08 34.47 -3.97
N SER A 122 -41.03 34.83 -4.70
CA SER A 122 -39.66 34.92 -4.15
C SER A 122 -39.52 36.01 -3.08
N THR A 123 -40.15 37.17 -3.31
CA THR A 123 -40.19 38.27 -2.34
C THR A 123 -41.03 37.90 -1.11
N ALA A 124 -42.16 37.22 -1.30
CA ALA A 124 -42.98 36.72 -0.19
C ALA A 124 -42.20 35.72 0.69
N GLU A 125 -41.39 34.85 0.11
CA GLU A 125 -40.52 33.92 0.86
C GLU A 125 -39.44 34.65 1.68
N SER A 126 -38.80 35.68 1.09
CA SER A 126 -37.77 36.48 1.78
C SER A 126 -38.36 37.26 2.96
N VAL A 127 -39.52 37.89 2.76
CA VAL A 127 -40.22 38.64 3.81
C VAL A 127 -40.79 37.70 4.88
N ALA A 128 -41.27 36.51 4.51
CA ALA A 128 -41.68 35.49 5.47
C ALA A 128 -40.49 35.02 6.32
N GLY A 129 -39.32 34.79 5.72
CA GLY A 129 -38.09 34.47 6.45
C GLY A 129 -37.71 35.55 7.47
N LEU A 130 -37.80 36.82 7.08
CA LEU A 130 -37.60 37.95 7.99
C LEU A 130 -38.62 37.96 9.14
N GLY A 131 -39.90 37.75 8.84
CA GLY A 131 -40.96 37.66 9.87
C GLY A 131 -40.71 36.55 10.88
N LEU A 132 -40.24 35.38 10.44
CA LEU A 132 -39.85 34.28 11.34
C LEU A 132 -38.65 34.67 12.23
N ALA A 133 -37.62 35.31 11.66
CA ALA A 133 -36.48 35.79 12.45
C ALA A 133 -36.87 36.83 13.50
N LEU A 134 -37.77 37.76 13.17
CA LEU A 134 -38.32 38.73 14.11
C LEU A 134 -39.06 38.05 15.28
N THR A 135 -39.81 36.97 15.03
CA THR A 135 -40.45 36.22 16.13
C THR A 135 -39.46 35.58 17.11
N VAL A 136 -38.25 35.21 16.65
CA VAL A 136 -37.17 34.73 17.54
C VAL A 136 -36.62 35.87 18.37
N LEU A 137 -36.41 37.05 17.76
CA LEU A 137 -35.96 38.25 18.46
C LEU A 137 -36.99 38.72 19.49
N ASP A 138 -38.29 38.63 19.18
CA ASP A 138 -39.38 38.94 20.11
C ASP A 138 -39.35 38.00 21.32
N ALA A 139 -39.15 36.70 21.11
CA ALA A 139 -39.02 35.73 22.20
C ALA A 139 -37.80 36.04 23.10
N TYR A 140 -36.67 36.45 22.53
CA TYR A 140 -35.49 36.86 23.29
C TYR A 140 -35.72 38.18 24.05
N ALA A 141 -36.36 39.17 23.43
CA ALA A 141 -36.68 40.43 24.07
C ALA A 141 -37.62 40.24 25.27
N VAL A 142 -38.62 39.35 25.16
CA VAL A 142 -39.50 38.99 26.27
C VAL A 142 -38.73 38.34 27.43
N GLN A 143 -37.72 37.51 27.16
CA GLN A 143 -36.86 36.93 28.19
C GLN A 143 -36.12 38.00 28.99
N GLN A 144 -35.46 38.91 28.27
CA GLN A 144 -34.62 39.94 28.86
C GLN A 144 -35.40 41.00 29.66
N VAL A 145 -36.70 41.14 29.39
CA VAL A 145 -37.51 42.22 29.95
C VAL A 145 -38.53 41.72 30.98
N ALA A 146 -39.18 40.58 30.73
CA ALA A 146 -40.26 40.08 31.58
C ALA A 146 -39.86 38.86 32.45
N PHE A 147 -38.82 38.11 32.05
CA PHE A 147 -38.47 36.83 32.67
C PHE A 147 -36.97 36.75 33.03
N THR A 148 -36.44 37.80 33.66
CA THR A 148 -35.01 37.90 34.01
C THR A 148 -34.55 36.94 35.11
N GLY A 149 -35.49 36.39 35.91
CA GLY A 149 -35.21 35.47 37.02
C GLY A 149 -35.46 33.99 36.74
N THR A 150 -35.90 33.61 35.53
CA THR A 150 -36.15 32.21 35.16
C THR A 150 -34.95 31.56 34.50
N ASP A 151 -34.79 30.24 34.70
CA ASP A 151 -33.76 29.47 34.03
C ASP A 151 -33.83 29.63 32.49
N GLY A 152 -32.70 30.02 31.90
CA GLY A 152 -32.62 30.37 30.49
C GLY A 152 -32.88 29.18 29.56
N ALA A 153 -32.49 27.98 29.98
CA ALA A 153 -32.74 26.75 29.22
C ALA A 153 -34.24 26.39 29.22
N GLY A 154 -34.91 26.51 30.37
CA GLY A 154 -36.34 26.26 30.50
C GLY A 154 -37.19 27.23 29.68
N TYR A 155 -36.86 28.53 29.74
CA TYR A 155 -37.51 29.54 28.91
C TYR A 155 -37.31 29.25 27.41
N ALA A 156 -36.07 28.96 26.99
CA ALA A 156 -35.75 28.66 25.59
C ALA A 156 -36.47 27.40 25.07
N ALA A 157 -36.64 26.37 25.91
CA ALA A 157 -37.42 25.18 25.56
C ALA A 157 -38.88 25.54 25.23
N ILE A 158 -39.55 26.28 26.13
CA ILE A 158 -40.94 26.72 25.94
C ILE A 158 -41.07 27.65 24.73
N ALA A 159 -40.18 28.63 24.61
CA ALA A 159 -40.14 29.56 23.49
C ALA A 159 -39.97 28.83 22.14
N SER A 160 -39.03 27.89 22.03
CA SER A 160 -38.85 27.07 20.82
C SER A 160 -40.08 26.22 20.47
N ALA A 161 -40.78 25.68 21.48
CA ALA A 161 -42.00 24.90 21.27
C ALA A 161 -43.16 25.78 20.77
N LEU A 162 -43.32 26.97 21.35
CA LEU A 162 -44.32 27.95 20.92
C LEU A 162 -44.03 28.48 19.51
N LEU A 163 -42.77 28.78 19.19
CA LEU A 163 -42.35 29.20 17.85
C LEU A 163 -42.58 28.08 16.83
N ALA A 164 -42.24 26.82 17.15
CA ALA A 164 -42.50 25.68 16.28
C ALA A 164 -44.00 25.49 16.01
N ALA A 165 -44.85 25.64 17.03
CA ALA A 165 -46.30 25.58 16.88
C ALA A 165 -46.84 26.74 16.02
N LEU A 166 -46.39 27.97 16.28
CA LEU A 166 -46.79 29.16 15.54
C LEU A 166 -46.39 29.09 14.06
N TRP A 167 -45.16 28.66 13.77
CA TRP A 167 -44.65 28.52 12.41
C TRP A 167 -45.31 27.35 11.66
N SER A 168 -45.63 26.25 12.36
CA SER A 168 -46.43 25.16 11.81
C SER A 168 -47.84 25.62 11.46
N ALA A 169 -48.51 26.35 12.36
CA ALA A 169 -49.83 26.91 12.12
C ALA A 169 -49.81 27.88 10.93
N TYR A 170 -48.82 28.77 10.87
CA TYR A 170 -48.64 29.71 9.76
C TYR A 170 -48.41 29.00 8.42
N GLY A 171 -47.59 27.94 8.39
CA GLY A 171 -47.35 27.15 7.17
C GLY A 171 -48.54 26.30 6.71
N LEU A 172 -49.49 26.00 7.60
CA LEU A 172 -50.71 25.24 7.30
C LEU A 172 -51.90 26.13 6.89
N LEU A 173 -51.79 27.46 6.98
CA LEU A 173 -52.84 28.36 6.52
C LEU A 173 -53.06 28.21 5.00
N PRO A 174 -54.31 28.10 4.51
CA PRO A 174 -54.59 27.88 3.08
C PRO A 174 -53.97 28.92 2.13
N ARG A 175 -53.79 30.16 2.62
CA ARG A 175 -53.19 31.28 1.87
C ARG A 175 -51.66 31.31 1.93
N ALA A 176 -51.06 30.64 2.90
CA ALA A 176 -49.62 30.58 3.14
C ALA A 176 -48.99 29.24 2.69
N ALA A 177 -49.81 28.24 2.34
CA ALA A 177 -49.36 26.92 1.89
C ALA A 177 -48.48 26.95 0.63
N GLU A 178 -48.47 28.05 -0.12
CA GLU A 178 -47.53 28.27 -1.24
C GLU A 178 -46.08 28.59 -0.78
N LEU A 179 -45.88 29.00 0.48
CA LEU A 179 -44.56 29.31 1.05
C LEU A 179 -43.82 28.02 1.41
N ARG A 180 -42.56 27.89 0.97
CA ARG A 180 -41.76 26.68 1.20
C ARG A 180 -40.94 26.71 2.49
N LEU A 181 -40.66 27.89 3.03
CA LEU A 181 -39.82 28.14 4.21
C LEU A 181 -40.45 27.84 5.60
N PRO A 182 -41.74 28.07 5.88
CA PRO A 182 -42.26 28.03 7.25
C PRO A 182 -42.28 26.62 7.86
N LEU A 183 -42.63 25.60 7.07
CA LEU A 183 -42.68 24.21 7.57
C LEU A 183 -41.30 23.62 7.91
N PRO A 184 -40.25 23.79 7.08
CA PRO A 184 -38.88 23.42 7.47
C PRO A 184 -38.38 24.21 8.70
N ALA A 185 -38.64 25.51 8.79
CA ALA A 185 -38.25 26.31 9.95
C ALA A 185 -38.93 25.83 11.23
N ALA A 186 -40.23 25.50 11.16
CA ALA A 186 -40.98 24.94 12.28
C ALA A 186 -40.39 23.62 12.76
N LEU A 187 -39.99 22.74 11.85
CA LEU A 187 -39.35 21.47 12.20
C LEU A 187 -37.98 21.68 12.86
N ALA A 188 -37.16 22.60 12.36
CA ALA A 188 -35.88 22.94 13.00
C ALA A 188 -36.08 23.46 14.43
N ALA A 189 -37.07 24.34 14.63
CA ALA A 189 -37.42 24.82 15.96
C ALA A 189 -37.96 23.70 16.87
N ALA A 190 -38.68 22.71 16.31
CA ALA A 190 -39.24 21.58 17.05
C ALA A 190 -38.19 20.57 17.55
N GLN A 191 -36.93 20.63 17.09
CA GLN A 191 -35.86 19.72 17.52
C GLN A 191 -35.22 20.13 18.87
N LEU A 192 -35.34 21.41 19.23
CA LEU A 192 -34.72 22.01 20.41
C LEU A 192 -35.47 21.81 21.76
N PRO A 193 -36.82 21.77 21.84
CA PRO A 193 -37.55 21.81 23.10
C PRO A 193 -37.16 20.68 24.05
N LEU A 194 -37.10 19.44 23.57
CA LEU A 194 -36.80 18.27 24.41
C LEU A 194 -35.37 18.32 24.96
N LEU A 195 -34.41 18.77 24.15
CA LEU A 195 -33.02 18.91 24.58
C LEU A 195 -32.88 20.01 25.62
N LEU A 196 -33.43 21.20 25.34
CA LEU A 196 -33.37 22.35 26.23
C LEU A 196 -34.13 22.08 27.55
N TRP A 197 -35.25 21.36 27.50
CA TRP A 197 -35.99 20.94 28.68
C TRP A 197 -35.20 19.95 29.53
N ALA A 198 -34.49 18.99 28.91
CA ALA A 198 -33.63 18.05 29.62
C ALA A 198 -32.45 18.75 30.33
N ILE A 199 -31.93 19.83 29.74
CA ILE A 199 -30.90 20.68 30.35
C ILE A 199 -31.48 21.48 31.53
N ALA A 200 -32.66 22.08 31.34
CA ALA A 200 -33.34 22.87 32.38
C ALA A 200 -33.73 22.03 33.61
N ALA A 201 -34.10 20.77 33.38
CA ALA A 201 -34.46 19.82 34.45
C ALA A 201 -33.25 19.15 35.12
N ASP A 202 -32.02 19.51 34.74
CA ASP A 202 -30.76 18.87 35.16
C ASP A 202 -30.83 17.34 35.09
N ALA A 203 -31.37 16.80 33.98
CA ALA A 203 -31.70 15.38 33.83
C ALA A 203 -30.46 14.47 33.72
N GLY A 204 -29.26 15.02 33.87
CA GLY A 204 -27.98 14.34 33.72
C GLY A 204 -27.74 13.82 32.29
N PRO A 205 -26.59 13.14 32.06
CA PRO A 205 -26.20 12.73 30.71
C PRO A 205 -27.11 11.64 30.11
N TYR A 206 -27.73 10.79 30.94
CA TYR A 206 -28.70 9.80 30.50
C TYR A 206 -30.01 10.44 30.01
N GLY A 207 -30.51 11.47 30.72
CA GLY A 207 -31.71 12.21 30.34
C GLY A 207 -31.52 13.01 29.05
N ILE A 208 -30.38 13.67 28.91
CA ILE A 208 -30.00 14.40 27.68
C ILE A 208 -29.92 13.44 26.48
N THR A 209 -29.29 12.27 26.67
CA THR A 209 -29.19 11.26 25.60
C THR A 209 -30.56 10.69 25.22
N ALA A 210 -31.44 10.45 26.20
CA ALA A 210 -32.82 10.03 25.95
C ALA A 210 -33.58 11.10 25.15
N ALA A 211 -33.46 12.37 25.51
CA ALA A 211 -34.11 13.47 24.80
C ALA A 211 -33.67 13.53 23.34
N LEU A 212 -32.38 13.40 23.05
CA LEU A 212 -31.85 13.37 21.67
C LEU A 212 -32.39 12.20 20.85
N LEU A 213 -32.45 10.99 21.44
CA LEU A 213 -32.98 9.81 20.77
C LEU A 213 -34.50 9.90 20.54
N VAL A 214 -35.25 10.48 21.48
CA VAL A 214 -36.68 10.74 21.31
C VAL A 214 -36.91 11.74 20.19
N THR A 215 -36.15 12.85 20.15
CA THR A 215 -36.19 13.81 19.04
C THR A 215 -35.88 13.13 17.70
N ALA A 216 -34.84 12.29 17.65
CA ALA A 216 -34.51 11.54 16.44
C ALA A 216 -35.62 10.57 16.01
N GLY A 217 -36.32 9.95 16.96
CA GLY A 217 -37.48 9.10 16.71
C GLY A 217 -38.67 9.87 16.15
N LEU A 218 -38.95 11.06 16.69
CA LEU A 218 -39.98 11.96 16.16
C LEU A 218 -39.66 12.41 14.74
N ASP A 219 -38.42 12.85 14.48
CA ASP A 219 -37.93 13.22 13.16
C ASP A 219 -38.02 12.06 12.16
N THR A 220 -37.69 10.84 12.59
CA THR A 220 -37.86 9.62 11.78
C THR A 220 -39.33 9.40 11.43
N GLY A 221 -40.23 9.59 12.39
CA GLY A 221 -41.67 9.52 12.18
C GLY A 221 -42.18 10.55 11.16
N VAL A 222 -41.69 11.79 11.23
CA VAL A 222 -42.02 12.86 10.29
C VAL A 222 -41.48 12.53 8.90
N ALA A 223 -40.22 12.11 8.79
CA ALA A 223 -39.57 11.76 7.52
C ALA A 223 -40.30 10.61 6.78
N LEU A 224 -40.91 9.68 7.52
CA LEU A 224 -41.65 8.55 6.95
C LEU A 224 -43.10 8.88 6.59
N ARG A 225 -43.71 9.92 7.19
CA ARG A 225 -45.13 10.27 6.99
C ARG A 225 -45.35 11.45 6.03
N VAL A 226 -44.40 12.38 5.94
CA VAL A 226 -44.57 13.63 5.19
C VAL A 226 -44.05 13.51 3.75
N SER A 227 -44.86 13.96 2.78
CA SER A 227 -44.54 13.90 1.34
C SER A 227 -43.77 15.12 0.83
N THR A 228 -43.79 16.25 1.55
CA THR A 228 -43.08 17.47 1.14
C THR A 228 -41.56 17.27 1.21
N HIS A 229 -40.89 17.46 0.07
CA HIS A 229 -39.47 17.11 -0.08
C HIS A 229 -38.56 17.86 0.91
N ALA A 230 -38.76 19.16 1.11
CA ALA A 230 -37.92 19.98 1.99
C ALA A 230 -38.02 19.54 3.46
N VAL A 231 -39.24 19.32 3.96
CA VAL A 231 -39.49 18.86 5.34
C VAL A 231 -38.94 17.45 5.54
N ARG A 232 -39.12 16.56 4.56
CA ARG A 232 -38.59 15.19 4.62
C ARG A 232 -37.06 15.14 4.67
N VAL A 233 -36.38 16.00 3.90
CA VAL A 233 -34.90 16.09 3.93
C VAL A 233 -34.42 16.60 5.28
N LEU A 234 -35.03 17.66 5.81
CA LEU A 234 -34.64 18.21 7.12
C LEU A 234 -34.93 17.22 8.26
N ALA A 235 -36.07 16.54 8.22
CA ALA A 235 -36.40 15.47 9.16
C ALA A 235 -35.40 14.31 9.08
N ALA A 236 -34.96 13.91 7.88
CA ALA A 236 -33.94 12.89 7.74
C ALA A 236 -32.59 13.35 8.29
N LEU A 237 -32.18 14.60 8.02
CA LEU A 237 -30.95 15.18 8.59
C LEU A 237 -31.01 15.26 10.11
N GLY A 238 -32.15 15.67 10.68
CA GLY A 238 -32.40 15.67 12.12
C GLY A 238 -32.35 14.28 12.73
N ALA A 239 -33.04 13.31 12.13
CA ALA A 239 -33.05 11.92 12.56
C ALA A 239 -31.64 11.31 12.58
N TYR A 240 -30.85 11.49 11.52
CA TYR A 240 -29.47 10.98 11.48
C TYR A 240 -28.52 11.79 12.38
N GLY A 241 -28.67 13.11 12.45
CA GLY A 241 -27.82 13.99 13.27
C GLY A 241 -28.03 13.76 14.76
N MET A 242 -29.27 13.93 15.24
CA MET A 242 -29.65 13.69 16.64
C MET A 242 -29.51 12.21 17.01
N GLY A 243 -29.84 11.30 16.10
CA GLY A 243 -29.70 9.86 16.31
C GLY A 243 -28.24 9.42 16.43
N ALA A 244 -27.35 9.93 15.57
CA ALA A 244 -25.92 9.64 15.66
C ALA A 244 -25.31 10.22 16.95
N TRP A 245 -25.66 11.46 17.31
CA TRP A 245 -25.21 12.05 18.57
C TRP A 245 -25.70 11.25 19.78
N GLY A 246 -26.99 10.90 19.81
CA GLY A 246 -27.57 10.08 20.87
C GLY A 246 -26.94 8.69 20.97
N ALA A 247 -26.67 8.03 19.84
CA ALA A 247 -26.01 6.73 19.82
C ALA A 247 -24.55 6.80 20.29
N LEU A 248 -23.81 7.84 19.92
CA LEU A 248 -22.44 8.07 20.39
C LEU A 248 -22.41 8.35 21.90
N ALA A 249 -23.33 9.19 22.40
CA ALA A 249 -23.47 9.47 23.82
C ALA A 249 -23.85 8.21 24.61
N ALA A 250 -24.76 7.38 24.09
CA ALA A 250 -25.09 6.08 24.68
C ALA A 250 -23.87 5.13 24.72
N GLY A 251 -23.04 5.14 23.67
CA GLY A 251 -21.77 4.41 23.63
C GLY A 251 -20.77 4.88 24.69
N TRP A 252 -20.61 6.18 24.83
CA TRP A 252 -19.75 6.78 25.86
C TRP A 252 -20.23 6.40 27.27
N LEU A 253 -21.54 6.49 27.52
CA LEU A 253 -22.15 6.11 28.80
C LEU A 253 -22.04 4.61 29.08
N SER A 254 -22.14 3.77 28.06
CA SER A 254 -21.95 2.31 28.18
C SER A 254 -20.50 1.96 28.51
N TRP A 255 -19.53 2.65 27.91
CA TRP A 255 -18.10 2.45 28.18
C TRP A 255 -17.68 2.95 29.57
N GLY A 256 -18.22 4.09 30.00
CA GLY A 256 -17.96 4.65 31.34
C GLY A 256 -18.77 4.02 32.47
N ALA A 257 -19.67 3.06 32.19
CA ALA A 257 -20.52 2.45 33.21
C ALA A 257 -19.70 1.62 34.21
N ALA A 258 -19.67 2.06 35.47
CA ALA A 258 -18.98 1.39 36.57
C ALA A 258 -19.79 0.27 37.25
N GLY A 259 -21.09 0.15 36.95
CA GLY A 259 -21.98 -0.82 37.60
C GLY A 259 -23.16 -1.27 36.72
N PRO A 260 -23.82 -2.39 37.09
CA PRO A 260 -24.84 -3.03 36.26
C PRO A 260 -26.06 -2.13 36.04
N SER A 261 -26.42 -1.27 37.01
CA SER A 261 -27.51 -0.30 36.88
C SER A 261 -27.21 0.78 35.84
N ALA A 262 -25.98 1.31 35.82
CA ALA A 262 -25.52 2.28 34.83
C ALA A 262 -25.45 1.66 33.42
N ALA A 263 -24.99 0.40 33.33
CA ALA A 263 -24.98 -0.36 32.08
C ALA A 263 -26.40 -0.64 31.56
N ALA A 264 -27.34 -1.00 32.45
CA ALA A 264 -28.74 -1.22 32.08
C ALA A 264 -29.41 0.05 31.55
N ARG A 265 -29.12 1.22 32.14
CA ARG A 265 -29.60 2.52 31.64
C ARG A 265 -29.02 2.84 30.26
N ALA A 266 -27.72 2.61 30.05
CA ALA A 266 -27.10 2.78 28.73
C ALA A 266 -27.66 1.79 27.68
N ALA A 267 -27.93 0.55 28.10
CA ALA A 267 -28.55 -0.46 27.26
C ALA A 267 -29.98 -0.07 26.86
N ALA A 268 -30.77 0.52 27.76
CA ALA A 268 -32.10 1.04 27.43
C ALA A 268 -32.04 2.14 26.35
N LEU A 269 -31.03 3.02 26.39
CA LEU A 269 -30.80 4.03 25.34
C LEU A 269 -30.45 3.37 24.00
N PHE A 270 -29.59 2.35 24.00
CA PHE A 270 -29.28 1.60 22.77
C PHE A 270 -30.47 0.81 22.23
N ILE A 271 -31.33 0.26 23.09
CA ILE A 271 -32.58 -0.40 22.69
C ILE A 271 -33.53 0.61 22.04
N LEU A 272 -33.62 1.83 22.59
CA LEU A 272 -34.41 2.91 21.99
C LEU A 272 -33.86 3.29 20.59
N ALA A 273 -32.55 3.48 20.47
CA ALA A 273 -31.90 3.75 19.18
C ALA A 273 -32.13 2.60 18.17
N ALA A 274 -32.04 1.35 18.63
CA ALA A 274 -32.31 0.17 17.82
C ALA A 274 -33.77 0.10 17.35
N ALA A 275 -34.72 0.40 18.22
CA ALA A 275 -36.14 0.42 17.89
C ALA A 275 -36.47 1.46 16.81
N ILE A 276 -35.85 2.64 16.89
CA ILE A 276 -36.00 3.70 15.88
C ILE A 276 -35.41 3.25 14.53
N ALA A 277 -34.17 2.76 14.52
CA ALA A 277 -33.49 2.34 13.29
C ALA A 277 -34.18 1.13 12.62
N LEU A 278 -34.57 0.11 13.39
CA LEU A 278 -35.32 -1.04 12.87
C LEU A 278 -36.72 -0.62 12.42
N GLY A 279 -37.43 0.22 13.19
CA GLY A 279 -38.73 0.77 12.79
C GLY A 279 -38.68 1.53 11.46
N ALA A 280 -37.61 2.29 11.23
CA ALA A 280 -37.34 2.95 9.95
C ALA A 280 -37.06 1.94 8.83
N ALA A 281 -36.22 0.93 9.10
CA ALA A 281 -35.87 -0.10 8.12
C ALA A 281 -37.10 -0.87 7.58
N TRP A 282 -38.12 -1.07 8.40
CA TRP A 282 -39.36 -1.74 8.00
C TRP A 282 -40.26 -0.88 7.11
N ARG A 283 -40.17 0.45 7.20
CA ARG A 283 -41.07 1.39 6.52
C ARG A 283 -40.42 2.06 5.29
N LEU A 284 -39.10 1.98 5.14
CA LEU A 284 -38.38 2.60 4.04
C LEU A 284 -38.56 1.83 2.71
N PRO A 285 -38.95 2.50 1.61
CA PRO A 285 -39.15 1.85 0.32
C PRO A 285 -37.83 1.50 -0.40
N LYS A 286 -36.73 2.20 -0.06
CA LYS A 286 -35.42 1.97 -0.70
C LYS A 286 -34.66 0.87 0.04
N PRO A 287 -34.36 -0.27 -0.61
CA PRO A 287 -33.76 -1.43 0.07
C PRO A 287 -32.38 -1.13 0.65
N ALA A 288 -31.56 -0.31 -0.01
CA ALA A 288 -30.22 0.06 0.49
C ALA A 288 -30.25 0.89 1.79
N MET A 289 -31.21 1.80 1.92
CA MET A 289 -31.40 2.60 3.13
C MET A 289 -32.02 1.75 4.26
N ALA A 290 -32.93 0.84 3.90
CA ALA A 290 -33.49 -0.11 4.84
C ALA A 290 -32.42 -1.08 5.40
N THR A 291 -31.52 -1.59 4.55
CA THR A 291 -30.40 -2.43 5.01
C THR A 291 -29.46 -1.66 5.94
N GLY A 292 -29.10 -0.41 5.61
CA GLY A 292 -28.21 0.39 6.44
C GLY A 292 -28.78 0.66 7.85
N ASN A 293 -30.06 1.02 7.93
CA ASN A 293 -30.75 1.21 9.22
C ASN A 293 -30.93 -0.11 9.98
N ALA A 294 -31.17 -1.22 9.28
CA ALA A 294 -31.24 -2.54 9.92
C ALA A 294 -29.88 -2.97 10.51
N VAL A 295 -28.76 -2.71 9.81
CA VAL A 295 -27.41 -2.95 10.33
C VAL A 295 -27.16 -2.12 11.58
N ALA A 296 -27.41 -0.81 11.52
CA ALA A 296 -27.22 0.08 12.67
C ALA A 296 -28.05 -0.36 13.87
N GLY A 297 -29.34 -0.66 13.68
CA GLY A 297 -30.22 -1.12 14.74
C GLY A 297 -29.77 -2.45 15.37
N CYS A 298 -29.31 -3.41 14.56
CA CYS A 298 -28.79 -4.67 15.06
C CYS A 298 -27.46 -4.50 15.82
N LEU A 299 -26.58 -3.60 15.37
CA LEU A 299 -25.36 -3.25 16.10
C LEU A 299 -25.67 -2.57 17.43
N PHE A 300 -26.68 -1.70 17.50
CA PHE A 300 -27.13 -1.12 18.77
C PHE A 300 -27.69 -2.17 19.74
N LEU A 301 -28.43 -3.17 19.26
CA LEU A 301 -28.87 -4.29 20.11
C LEU A 301 -27.68 -5.10 20.67
N VAL A 302 -26.66 -5.35 19.84
CA VAL A 302 -25.43 -6.00 20.29
C VAL A 302 -24.67 -5.11 21.28
N ALA A 303 -24.62 -3.81 21.05
CA ALA A 303 -24.01 -2.83 21.96
C ALA A 303 -24.74 -2.78 23.32
N ALA A 304 -26.07 -2.87 23.32
CA ALA A 304 -26.88 -2.92 24.53
C ALA A 304 -26.61 -4.19 25.34
N ALA A 305 -26.75 -5.37 24.72
CA ALA A 305 -26.56 -6.64 25.40
C ALA A 305 -25.10 -6.86 25.84
N GLY A 306 -24.15 -6.57 24.94
CA GLY A 306 -22.73 -6.68 25.24
C GLY A 306 -22.25 -5.66 26.26
N GLY A 307 -22.82 -4.45 26.30
CA GLY A 307 -22.50 -3.44 27.32
C GLY A 307 -22.90 -3.86 28.73
N VAL A 308 -24.06 -4.53 28.89
CA VAL A 308 -24.47 -5.13 30.17
C VAL A 308 -23.54 -6.27 30.54
N LEU A 309 -23.26 -7.18 29.60
CA LEU A 309 -22.36 -8.32 29.83
C LEU A 309 -20.92 -7.88 30.15
N ARG A 310 -20.45 -6.77 29.59
CA ARG A 310 -19.12 -6.20 29.83
C ARG A 310 -18.91 -5.84 31.31
N VAL A 311 -19.96 -5.39 32.00
CA VAL A 311 -19.90 -4.97 33.40
C VAL A 311 -20.17 -6.12 34.36
N THR A 312 -20.94 -7.14 33.93
CA THR A 312 -21.22 -8.31 34.77
C THR A 312 -20.15 -9.39 34.70
N LEU A 313 -19.41 -9.48 33.59
CA LEU A 313 -18.35 -10.45 33.39
C LEU A 313 -16.96 -9.83 33.67
N PRO A 314 -15.95 -10.65 34.01
CA PRO A 314 -14.56 -10.19 34.12
C PRO A 314 -14.06 -9.59 32.79
N GLU A 315 -13.13 -8.65 32.84
CA GLU A 315 -12.64 -7.87 31.69
C GLU A 315 -12.20 -8.71 30.47
N GLY A 316 -11.64 -9.90 30.69
CA GLY A 316 -11.24 -10.80 29.61
C GLY A 316 -12.42 -11.32 28.77
N TRP A 317 -13.64 -11.39 29.33
CA TRP A 317 -14.82 -11.95 28.67
C TRP A 317 -15.61 -10.96 27.81
N THR A 318 -15.14 -9.72 27.73
CA THR A 318 -15.80 -8.65 26.96
C THR A 318 -15.95 -9.02 25.48
N VAL A 319 -14.85 -9.36 24.79
CA VAL A 319 -14.88 -9.74 23.36
C VAL A 319 -15.74 -11.00 23.10
N PRO A 320 -15.59 -12.11 23.85
CA PRO A 320 -16.48 -13.26 23.72
C PRO A 320 -17.96 -12.95 23.96
N ALA A 321 -18.29 -12.06 24.90
CA ALA A 321 -19.67 -11.68 25.18
C ALA A 321 -20.32 -10.94 23.99
N TYR A 322 -19.63 -9.94 23.42
CA TYR A 322 -20.10 -9.26 22.20
C TYR A 322 -20.21 -10.23 21.02
N LEU A 323 -19.25 -11.15 20.88
CA LEU A 323 -19.29 -12.19 19.84
C LEU A 323 -20.50 -13.12 20.01
N ALA A 324 -20.80 -13.56 21.23
CA ALA A 324 -21.98 -14.39 21.52
C ALA A 324 -23.29 -13.66 21.14
N CYS A 325 -23.40 -12.36 21.46
CA CYS A 325 -24.53 -11.53 21.03
C CYS A 325 -24.62 -11.44 19.49
N GLY A 326 -23.48 -11.26 18.80
CA GLY A 326 -23.41 -11.23 17.34
C GLY A 326 -23.80 -12.56 16.69
N VAL A 327 -23.44 -13.69 17.29
CA VAL A 327 -23.85 -15.03 16.82
C VAL A 327 -25.33 -15.28 17.11
N ALA A 328 -25.84 -14.84 18.25
CA ALA A 328 -27.26 -14.94 18.60
C ALA A 328 -28.17 -14.21 17.58
N LEU A 329 -27.70 -13.10 16.98
CA LEU A 329 -28.41 -12.44 15.89
C LEU A 329 -28.68 -13.37 14.69
N LEU A 330 -27.82 -14.35 14.39
CA LEU A 330 -28.04 -15.30 13.30
C LEU A 330 -29.23 -16.23 13.58
N ALA A 331 -29.64 -16.42 14.84
CA ALA A 331 -30.86 -17.15 15.15
C ALA A 331 -32.11 -16.37 14.71
N ALA A 332 -32.08 -15.04 14.76
CA ALA A 332 -33.19 -14.18 14.33
C ALA A 332 -33.45 -14.25 12.82
N VAL A 333 -32.46 -14.65 12.02
CA VAL A 333 -32.59 -14.89 10.56
C VAL A 333 -33.59 -16.02 10.25
N ARG A 334 -33.86 -16.91 11.22
CA ARG A 334 -34.86 -17.98 11.07
C ARG A 334 -36.31 -17.48 11.16
N VAL A 335 -36.52 -16.26 11.65
CA VAL A 335 -37.85 -15.63 11.73
C VAL A 335 -38.20 -15.00 10.37
N ARG A 336 -39.48 -15.00 9.99
CA ARG A 336 -39.97 -14.32 8.78
C ARG A 336 -39.80 -12.79 8.92
N LEU A 337 -38.67 -12.28 8.43
CA LEU A 337 -38.33 -10.86 8.35
C LEU A 337 -38.28 -10.39 6.90
N PRO A 338 -38.54 -9.10 6.62
CA PRO A 338 -38.30 -8.51 5.31
C PRO A 338 -36.85 -8.72 4.85
N GLU A 339 -36.65 -8.97 3.55
CA GLU A 339 -35.33 -9.17 2.92
C GLU A 339 -34.26 -8.14 3.34
N PRO A 340 -34.52 -6.81 3.33
CA PRO A 340 -33.51 -5.83 3.72
C PRO A 340 -33.11 -5.94 5.20
N VAL A 341 -34.05 -6.27 6.08
CA VAL A 341 -33.78 -6.47 7.51
C VAL A 341 -32.97 -7.74 7.71
N ARG A 342 -33.31 -8.83 7.02
CA ARG A 342 -32.56 -10.09 7.08
C ARG A 342 -31.11 -9.92 6.65
N ARG A 343 -30.85 -9.18 5.55
CA ARG A 343 -29.49 -8.83 5.12
C ARG A 343 -28.75 -7.97 6.13
N GLY A 344 -29.45 -7.01 6.74
CA GLY A 344 -28.88 -6.15 7.79
C GLY A 344 -28.44 -6.94 9.03
N VAL A 345 -29.25 -7.93 9.46
CA VAL A 345 -28.91 -8.84 10.57
C VAL A 345 -27.63 -9.62 10.26
N VAL A 346 -27.51 -10.20 9.06
CA VAL A 346 -26.33 -10.97 8.65
C VAL A 346 -25.08 -10.07 8.55
N GLN A 347 -25.21 -8.86 8.00
CA GLN A 347 -24.12 -7.89 7.90
C GLN A 347 -23.65 -7.40 9.29
N ALA A 348 -24.58 -7.11 10.21
CA ALA A 348 -24.26 -6.73 11.58
C ALA A 348 -23.55 -7.86 12.33
N SER A 349 -24.05 -9.11 12.21
CA SER A 349 -23.37 -10.28 12.78
C SER A 349 -21.96 -10.46 12.20
N GLY A 350 -21.81 -10.34 10.87
CA GLY A 350 -20.51 -10.41 10.21
C GLY A 350 -19.54 -9.31 10.68
N ALA A 351 -20.01 -8.09 10.90
CA ALA A 351 -19.21 -6.99 11.41
C ALA A 351 -18.70 -7.25 12.84
N VAL A 352 -19.57 -7.77 13.72
CA VAL A 352 -19.19 -8.13 15.11
C VAL A 352 -18.18 -9.29 15.11
N GLN A 353 -18.39 -10.31 14.26
CA GLN A 353 -17.44 -11.42 14.10
C GLN A 353 -16.08 -10.94 13.56
N ALA A 354 -16.08 -10.05 12.57
CA ALA A 354 -14.87 -9.46 12.03
C ALA A 354 -14.11 -8.63 13.09
N ALA A 355 -14.83 -7.84 13.89
CA ALA A 355 -14.23 -7.09 14.99
C ALA A 355 -13.62 -8.03 16.05
N ALA A 356 -14.30 -9.13 16.41
CA ALA A 356 -13.77 -10.11 17.35
C ALA A 356 -12.49 -10.79 16.84
N VAL A 357 -12.41 -11.11 15.54
CA VAL A 357 -11.19 -11.64 14.91
C VAL A 357 -10.08 -10.58 14.87
N ALA A 358 -10.42 -9.32 14.58
CA ALA A 358 -9.45 -8.22 14.60
C ALA A 358 -8.82 -8.03 15.99
N CYS A 359 -9.60 -8.18 17.07
CA CYS A 359 -9.08 -8.16 18.44
C CYS A 359 -8.11 -9.31 18.73
N ALA A 360 -8.25 -10.46 18.05
CA ALA A 360 -7.34 -11.60 18.19
C ALA A 360 -6.08 -11.49 17.32
N LEU A 361 -6.00 -10.50 16.43
CA LEU A 361 -4.86 -10.32 15.51
C LEU A 361 -3.51 -10.15 16.25
N PRO A 362 -3.39 -9.35 17.33
CA PRO A 362 -2.13 -9.23 18.06
C PRO A 362 -1.65 -10.57 18.64
N LEU A 363 -2.58 -11.41 19.12
CA LEU A 363 -2.26 -12.74 19.66
C LEU A 363 -1.67 -13.65 18.56
N VAL A 364 -2.31 -13.67 17.39
CA VAL A 364 -1.84 -14.47 16.24
C VAL A 364 -0.54 -13.91 15.66
N ALA A 365 -0.39 -12.59 15.62
CA ALA A 365 0.82 -11.93 15.15
C ALA A 365 2.01 -12.27 16.04
N VAL A 366 1.85 -12.22 17.37
CA VAL A 366 2.89 -12.64 18.32
C VAL A 366 3.18 -14.13 18.13
N ALA A 367 2.17 -15.01 18.05
CA ALA A 367 2.34 -16.45 17.81
C ALA A 367 3.18 -16.81 16.56
N LEU A 368 3.05 -16.03 15.49
CA LEU A 368 3.71 -16.30 14.21
C LEU A 368 5.04 -15.57 14.02
N LEU A 369 5.13 -14.32 14.49
CA LEU A 369 6.29 -13.45 14.26
C LEU A 369 7.24 -13.41 15.46
N GLY A 370 6.74 -13.70 16.66
CA GLY A 370 7.55 -13.83 17.87
C GLY A 370 8.78 -14.73 17.74
N PRO A 371 8.69 -15.89 17.05
CA PRO A 371 9.84 -16.76 16.84
C PRO A 371 10.99 -16.13 16.06
N LEU A 372 10.74 -15.09 15.25
CA LEU A 372 11.79 -14.38 14.52
C LEU A 372 12.84 -13.77 15.46
N GLY A 373 12.49 -13.52 16.72
CA GLY A 373 13.43 -13.07 17.75
C GLY A 373 14.59 -14.03 17.98
N TRP A 374 14.42 -15.34 17.74
CA TRP A 374 15.51 -16.31 17.90
C TRP A 374 16.62 -16.17 16.84
N ALA A 375 16.38 -15.43 15.76
CA ALA A 375 17.40 -15.19 14.75
C ALA A 375 18.56 -14.32 15.26
N SER A 376 18.34 -13.48 16.28
CA SER A 376 19.40 -12.63 16.88
C SER A 376 20.29 -13.39 17.86
N GLY A 377 19.80 -14.49 18.43
CA GLY A 377 20.50 -15.30 19.43
C GLY A 377 20.18 -16.79 19.28
N PRO A 378 20.64 -17.45 18.19
CA PRO A 378 20.42 -18.87 17.99
C PRO A 378 21.11 -19.69 19.08
N TRP A 379 20.47 -20.77 19.51
CA TRP A 379 20.94 -21.70 20.55
C TRP A 379 21.25 -21.06 21.91
N SER A 380 20.57 -19.95 22.23
CA SER A 380 20.72 -19.26 23.51
C SER A 380 20.07 -19.97 24.71
N GLY A 381 19.26 -21.01 24.48
CA GLY A 381 18.73 -21.88 25.54
C GLY A 381 17.32 -22.41 25.26
N VAL A 382 17.01 -23.58 25.84
CA VAL A 382 15.68 -24.19 25.70
C VAL A 382 14.65 -23.35 26.48
N PRO A 383 13.57 -22.89 25.83
CA PRO A 383 12.52 -22.15 26.51
C PRO A 383 11.77 -23.04 27.51
N SER A 384 11.31 -22.47 28.62
CA SER A 384 10.52 -23.19 29.63
C SER A 384 9.20 -23.73 29.07
N ASP A 385 8.53 -22.97 28.22
CA ASP A 385 7.23 -23.30 27.64
C ASP A 385 7.06 -22.67 26.25
N ALA A 386 5.98 -23.04 25.56
CA ALA A 386 5.64 -22.51 24.25
C ALA A 386 5.39 -20.99 24.24
N ARG A 387 4.99 -20.41 25.37
CA ARG A 387 4.80 -18.96 25.49
C ARG A 387 6.14 -18.24 25.50
N ALA A 388 7.07 -18.67 26.35
CA ALA A 388 8.42 -18.12 26.41
C ALA A 388 9.14 -18.23 25.05
N ALA A 389 8.89 -19.33 24.31
CA ALA A 389 9.44 -19.54 22.97
C ALA A 389 8.98 -18.48 21.94
N VAL A 390 7.86 -17.81 22.17
CA VAL A 390 7.27 -16.84 21.23
C VAL A 390 7.49 -15.39 21.71
N THR A 391 7.64 -15.14 23.01
CA THR A 391 7.72 -13.79 23.60
C THR A 391 9.13 -13.19 23.70
N VAL A 392 10.10 -13.67 22.91
CA VAL A 392 11.54 -13.32 23.04
C VAL A 392 11.79 -11.80 23.11
N HIS A 393 11.05 -11.01 22.31
CA HIS A 393 11.11 -9.54 22.30
C HIS A 393 9.75 -8.84 22.16
N THR A 394 8.65 -9.56 22.42
CA THR A 394 7.29 -9.02 22.22
C THR A 394 6.43 -9.22 23.47
N PRO A 395 5.67 -8.19 23.91
CA PRO A 395 4.80 -8.31 25.06
C PRO A 395 3.63 -9.26 24.76
N TRP A 396 3.28 -10.09 25.74
CA TRP A 396 2.16 -11.02 25.62
C TRP A 396 0.83 -10.35 25.99
N PRO A 397 -0.27 -10.58 25.25
CA PRO A 397 -1.58 -9.99 25.57
C PRO A 397 -2.12 -10.46 26.94
N SER A 398 -2.83 -9.57 27.66
CA SER A 398 -3.31 -9.81 29.03
C SER A 398 -4.37 -10.93 29.16
N TYR A 399 -5.12 -11.24 28.10
CA TYR A 399 -6.24 -12.20 28.11
C TYR A 399 -6.23 -13.17 26.90
N PRO A 400 -5.20 -14.03 26.78
CA PRO A 400 -4.96 -14.80 25.56
C PRO A 400 -6.00 -15.89 25.30
N GLY A 401 -6.52 -16.52 26.36
CA GLY A 401 -7.53 -17.58 26.26
C GLY A 401 -8.86 -17.08 25.71
N GLN A 402 -9.31 -15.92 26.17
CA GLN A 402 -10.56 -15.31 25.72
C GLN A 402 -10.45 -14.72 24.31
N LEU A 403 -9.29 -14.16 23.96
CA LEU A 403 -9.01 -13.71 22.59
C LEU A 403 -8.99 -14.87 21.59
N LEU A 404 -8.54 -16.06 22.00
CA LEU A 404 -8.54 -17.26 21.16
C LEU A 404 -9.96 -17.76 20.82
N LEU A 405 -10.96 -17.50 21.67
CA LEU A 405 -12.35 -17.89 21.40
C LEU A 405 -12.92 -17.22 20.15
N GLY A 406 -12.47 -16.00 19.84
CA GLY A 406 -12.88 -15.25 18.65
C GLY A 406 -12.72 -16.04 17.34
N PRO A 407 -11.48 -16.33 16.91
CA PRO A 407 -11.24 -17.08 15.69
C PRO A 407 -11.82 -18.51 15.71
N VAL A 408 -11.86 -19.19 16.87
CA VAL A 408 -12.48 -20.53 16.99
C VAL A 408 -13.97 -20.49 16.69
N VAL A 409 -14.72 -19.59 17.34
CA VAL A 409 -16.17 -19.48 17.17
C VAL A 409 -16.52 -19.00 15.77
N VAL A 410 -15.77 -18.01 15.23
CA VAL A 410 -16.01 -17.52 13.86
C VAL A 410 -15.70 -18.59 12.81
N ALA A 411 -14.64 -19.40 12.98
CA ALA A 411 -14.38 -20.53 12.10
C ALA A 411 -15.54 -21.55 12.11
N ALA A 412 -16.08 -21.86 13.28
CA ALA A 412 -17.23 -22.76 13.41
C ALA A 412 -18.50 -22.19 12.75
N VAL A 413 -18.76 -20.89 12.92
CA VAL A 413 -19.89 -20.19 12.28
C VAL A 413 -19.76 -20.23 10.75
N LEU A 414 -18.59 -19.89 10.21
CA LEU A 414 -18.33 -19.92 8.77
C LEU A 414 -18.46 -21.33 8.18
N ALA A 415 -18.02 -22.36 8.90
CA ALA A 415 -18.09 -23.74 8.45
C ALA A 415 -19.51 -24.34 8.51
N LEU A 416 -20.31 -24.00 9.54
CA LEU A 416 -21.59 -24.66 9.83
C LEU A 416 -22.82 -23.89 9.35
N LEU A 417 -22.79 -22.55 9.41
CA LEU A 417 -23.96 -21.70 9.17
C LEU A 417 -24.02 -21.12 7.76
N VAL A 418 -22.88 -20.95 7.07
CA VAL A 418 -22.86 -20.47 5.67
C VAL A 418 -23.11 -21.63 4.71
N ARG A 419 -24.36 -21.75 4.24
CA ARG A 419 -24.79 -22.84 3.33
C ARG A 419 -25.01 -22.39 1.88
N GLU A 420 -24.96 -21.09 1.61
CA GLU A 420 -25.17 -20.58 0.25
C GLU A 420 -24.04 -21.01 -0.71
N PRO A 421 -24.35 -21.57 -1.88
CA PRO A 421 -23.35 -22.18 -2.77
C PRO A 421 -22.30 -21.19 -3.27
N VAL A 422 -22.68 -19.92 -3.45
CA VAL A 422 -21.80 -18.85 -3.93
C VAL A 422 -20.76 -18.44 -2.86
N TRP A 423 -21.15 -18.46 -1.59
CA TRP A 423 -20.32 -17.96 -0.48
C TRP A 423 -19.60 -19.07 0.29
N ARG A 424 -20.12 -20.30 0.25
CA ARG A 424 -19.56 -21.48 0.91
C ARG A 424 -18.06 -21.72 0.64
N PRO A 425 -17.53 -21.63 -0.60
CA PRO A 425 -16.10 -21.83 -0.80
C PRO A 425 -15.26 -20.74 -0.10
N ARG A 426 -15.69 -19.47 -0.13
CA ARG A 426 -14.98 -18.37 0.55
C ARG A 426 -15.06 -18.50 2.07
N ALA A 427 -16.21 -18.89 2.60
CA ALA A 427 -16.40 -19.12 4.03
C ALA A 427 -15.54 -20.28 4.54
N LEU A 428 -15.43 -21.38 3.77
CA LEU A 428 -14.56 -22.50 4.11
C LEU A 428 -13.08 -22.10 4.09
N ILE A 429 -12.63 -21.27 3.15
CA ILE A 429 -11.27 -20.72 3.15
C ILE A 429 -11.03 -19.85 4.38
N GLY A 430 -11.97 -18.98 4.73
CA GLY A 430 -11.90 -18.17 5.95
C GLY A 430 -11.82 -19.05 7.21
N ALA A 431 -12.65 -20.09 7.28
CA ALA A 431 -12.65 -21.04 8.38
C ALA A 431 -11.33 -21.81 8.48
N THR A 432 -10.72 -22.23 7.36
CA THR A 432 -9.42 -22.92 7.38
C THR A 432 -8.29 -22.01 7.82
N VAL A 433 -8.29 -20.74 7.40
CA VAL A 433 -7.28 -19.76 7.83
C VAL A 433 -7.43 -19.47 9.33
N LEU A 434 -8.65 -19.27 9.82
CA LEU A 434 -8.90 -19.05 11.25
C LEU A 434 -8.55 -20.29 12.09
N ALA A 435 -8.91 -21.48 11.63
CA ALA A 435 -8.54 -22.73 12.29
C ALA A 435 -7.01 -22.89 12.34
N TRP A 436 -6.30 -22.62 11.25
CA TRP A 436 -4.84 -22.63 11.21
C TRP A 436 -4.25 -21.63 12.21
N ALA A 437 -4.75 -20.39 12.23
CA ALA A 437 -4.30 -19.36 13.17
C ALA A 437 -4.53 -19.79 14.64
N THR A 438 -5.65 -20.46 14.93
CA THR A 438 -5.91 -21.00 16.26
C THR A 438 -4.93 -22.10 16.63
N VAL A 439 -4.65 -23.04 15.74
CA VAL A 439 -3.68 -24.13 15.98
C VAL A 439 -2.28 -23.57 16.28
N MET A 440 -1.88 -22.48 15.60
CA MET A 440 -0.58 -21.84 15.86
C MET A 440 -0.53 -21.12 17.20
N ALA A 441 -1.64 -20.53 17.67
CA ALA A 441 -1.70 -19.80 18.93
C ALA A 441 -1.94 -20.70 20.16
N VAL A 442 -2.66 -21.82 20.01
CA VAL A 442 -3.07 -22.73 21.11
C VAL A 442 -1.92 -23.14 22.02
N PRO A 443 -0.74 -23.60 21.53
CA PRO A 443 0.34 -24.05 22.41
C PRO A 443 0.84 -22.95 23.36
N ALA A 444 0.96 -21.71 22.87
CA ALA A 444 1.43 -20.57 23.66
C ALA A 444 0.35 -20.03 24.61
N VAL A 445 -0.93 -20.11 24.23
CA VAL A 445 -2.06 -19.78 25.11
C VAL A 445 -2.11 -20.73 26.31
N LEU A 446 -2.01 -22.04 26.04
CA LEU A 446 -2.08 -23.11 27.05
C LEU A 446 -0.77 -23.37 27.81
N GLN A 447 0.31 -22.62 27.51
CA GLN A 447 1.64 -22.83 28.11
C GLN A 447 2.12 -24.28 27.99
N LEU A 448 1.88 -24.91 26.83
CA LEU A 448 2.29 -26.29 26.63
C LEU A 448 3.82 -26.40 26.65
N PRO A 449 4.37 -27.59 26.99
CA PRO A 449 5.81 -27.84 26.90
C PRO A 449 6.34 -27.53 25.49
N TYR A 450 7.54 -26.96 25.43
CA TYR A 450 8.18 -26.53 24.17
C TYR A 450 8.17 -27.62 23.08
N VAL A 451 8.52 -28.87 23.44
CA VAL A 451 8.53 -30.00 22.51
C VAL A 451 7.14 -30.31 21.97
N THR A 452 6.11 -30.26 22.82
CA THR A 452 4.72 -30.47 22.41
C THR A 452 4.26 -29.41 21.41
N ALA A 453 4.69 -28.15 21.59
CA ALA A 453 4.38 -27.08 20.65
C ALA A 453 5.01 -27.31 19.26
N LEU A 454 6.28 -27.75 19.21
CA LEU A 454 6.94 -28.12 17.95
C LEU A 454 6.20 -29.25 17.23
N LEU A 455 5.79 -30.29 17.97
CA LEU A 455 5.05 -31.43 17.41
C LEU A 455 3.68 -31.03 16.88
N ILE A 456 2.95 -30.16 17.58
CA ILE A 456 1.64 -29.66 17.13
C ILE A 456 1.79 -28.86 15.83
N GLN A 457 2.77 -27.96 15.74
CA GLN A 457 3.00 -27.19 14.51
C GLN A 457 3.49 -28.08 13.37
N GLY A 458 4.36 -29.06 13.64
CA GLY A 458 4.79 -30.07 12.66
C GLY A 458 3.61 -30.88 12.11
N ALA A 459 2.73 -31.35 12.98
CA ALA A 459 1.51 -32.05 12.59
C ALA A 459 0.56 -31.16 11.76
N ALA A 460 0.45 -29.87 12.11
CA ALA A 460 -0.35 -28.90 11.34
C ALA A 460 0.19 -28.71 9.91
N ILE A 461 1.51 -28.71 9.72
CA ILE A 461 2.14 -28.62 8.38
C ILE A 461 1.86 -29.89 7.58
N VAL A 462 2.07 -31.07 8.18
CA VAL A 462 1.83 -32.35 7.51
C VAL A 462 0.36 -32.51 7.11
N THR A 463 -0.57 -32.13 7.99
CA THR A 463 -2.01 -32.19 7.69
C THR A 463 -2.43 -31.19 6.61
N ALA A 464 -1.85 -29.97 6.60
CA ALA A 464 -2.10 -28.98 5.54
C ALA A 464 -1.59 -29.47 4.16
N LEU A 465 -0.39 -30.06 4.11
CA LEU A 465 0.17 -30.63 2.88
C LEU A 465 -0.61 -31.87 2.41
N ALA A 466 -1.03 -32.75 3.33
CA ALA A 466 -1.89 -33.88 3.01
C ALA A 466 -3.23 -33.41 2.44
N ALA A 467 -3.87 -32.40 3.05
CA ALA A 467 -5.11 -31.82 2.55
C ALA A 467 -4.94 -31.22 1.14
N ALA A 468 -3.83 -30.52 0.88
CA ALA A 468 -3.48 -29.99 -0.44
C ALA A 468 -3.19 -31.09 -1.48
N ALA A 469 -2.74 -32.27 -1.04
CA ALA A 469 -2.51 -33.42 -1.90
C ALA A 469 -3.82 -34.14 -2.29
N PHE A 470 -4.77 -34.27 -1.36
CA PHE A 470 -6.03 -35.00 -1.58
C PHE A 470 -7.13 -34.16 -2.24
N ARG A 471 -7.12 -32.84 -2.05
CA ARG A 471 -8.12 -31.95 -2.64
C ARG A 471 -7.41 -30.84 -3.41
N PRO A 472 -7.67 -30.66 -4.71
CA PRO A 472 -7.26 -29.48 -5.47
C PRO A 472 -8.15 -28.30 -5.06
N LEU A 473 -8.16 -27.99 -3.76
CA LEU A 473 -8.73 -26.77 -3.21
C LEU A 473 -7.82 -25.60 -3.63
N PRO A 474 -8.34 -24.37 -3.64
CA PRO A 474 -7.55 -23.20 -4.01
C PRO A 474 -6.31 -23.10 -3.10
N LEU A 475 -5.32 -22.35 -3.60
CA LEU A 475 -4.00 -21.95 -3.04
C LEU A 475 -3.78 -21.85 -1.49
N PRO A 476 -4.74 -21.56 -0.59
CA PRO A 476 -4.52 -21.47 0.86
C PRO A 476 -3.68 -22.54 1.57
N PRO A 477 -3.88 -23.87 1.41
CA PRO A 477 -3.26 -24.84 2.32
C PRO A 477 -1.74 -24.93 2.15
N THR A 478 -1.22 -24.75 0.93
CA THR A 478 0.24 -24.71 0.69
C THR A 478 0.87 -23.43 1.24
N VAL A 479 0.20 -22.29 1.11
CA VAL A 479 0.66 -21.01 1.68
C VAL A 479 0.66 -21.07 3.21
N LEU A 480 -0.38 -21.64 3.82
CA LEU A 480 -0.46 -21.84 5.28
C LEU A 480 0.61 -22.83 5.77
N ALA A 481 0.89 -23.89 5.02
CA ALA A 481 1.97 -24.83 5.34
C ALA A 481 3.34 -24.15 5.29
N LEU A 482 3.62 -23.30 4.30
CA LEU A 482 4.85 -22.53 4.20
C LEU A 482 5.00 -21.51 5.34
N GLY A 483 3.93 -20.79 5.67
CA GLY A 483 3.94 -19.84 6.78
C GLY A 483 4.20 -20.54 8.11
N ALA A 484 3.56 -21.69 8.34
CA ALA A 484 3.78 -22.49 9.54
C ALA A 484 5.18 -23.10 9.59
N SER A 485 5.73 -23.57 8.47
CA SER A 485 7.07 -24.13 8.44
C SER A 485 8.16 -23.08 8.67
N ALA A 486 7.94 -21.84 8.23
CA ALA A 486 8.82 -20.72 8.57
C ALA A 486 8.80 -20.45 10.08
N SER A 487 7.62 -20.29 10.68
CA SER A 487 7.47 -20.11 12.13
C SER A 487 8.12 -21.26 12.93
N LEU A 488 7.88 -22.51 12.52
CA LEU A 488 8.46 -23.70 13.14
C LEU A 488 9.99 -23.74 13.03
N ALA A 489 10.56 -23.37 11.87
CA ALA A 489 12.00 -23.30 11.69
C ALA A 489 12.63 -22.27 12.64
N PHE A 490 12.03 -21.09 12.79
CA PHE A 490 12.51 -20.09 13.75
C PHE A 490 12.34 -20.53 15.21
N LEU A 491 11.23 -21.19 15.57
CA LEU A 491 11.06 -21.76 16.92
C LEU A 491 12.10 -22.83 17.26
N SER A 492 12.56 -23.57 16.25
CA SER A 492 13.57 -24.62 16.45
C SER A 492 14.97 -24.07 16.75
N LEU A 493 15.24 -22.79 16.44
CA LEU A 493 16.53 -22.13 16.69
C LEU A 493 16.86 -21.98 18.17
N ALA A 494 15.88 -22.14 19.06
CA ALA A 494 16.12 -22.06 20.50
C ALA A 494 17.06 -23.17 21.01
N SER A 495 17.07 -24.34 20.37
CA SER A 495 17.96 -25.45 20.75
C SER A 495 18.60 -26.14 19.55
N GLN A 496 19.88 -26.50 19.68
CA GLN A 496 20.65 -27.13 18.61
C GLN A 496 20.00 -28.43 18.10
N THR A 497 19.56 -29.32 19.01
CA THR A 497 18.90 -30.58 18.66
C THR A 497 17.55 -30.36 17.97
N ALA A 498 16.74 -29.40 18.43
CA ALA A 498 15.48 -29.07 17.76
C ALA A 498 15.73 -28.48 16.36
N THR A 499 16.72 -27.59 16.20
CA THR A 499 17.07 -27.00 14.91
C THR A 499 17.38 -28.07 13.87
N LEU A 500 18.29 -29.00 14.20
CA LEU A 500 18.71 -30.05 13.27
C LEU A 500 17.57 -31.02 12.93
N THR A 501 16.81 -31.46 13.95
CA THR A 501 15.72 -32.42 13.75
C THR A 501 14.54 -31.82 12.99
N VAL A 502 14.14 -30.58 13.30
CA VAL A 502 13.05 -29.87 12.62
C VAL A 502 13.44 -29.55 11.17
N LEU A 503 14.64 -29.04 10.91
CA LEU A 503 15.07 -28.75 9.54
C LEU A 503 15.18 -30.04 8.71
N ALA A 504 15.68 -31.14 9.28
CA ALA A 504 15.70 -32.44 8.62
C ALA A 504 14.27 -32.98 8.35
N ALA A 505 13.34 -32.81 9.30
CA ALA A 505 11.95 -33.21 9.11
C ALA A 505 11.26 -32.35 8.03
N LEU A 506 11.46 -31.02 8.04
CA LEU A 506 10.88 -30.11 7.06
C LEU A 506 11.42 -30.39 5.65
N THR A 507 12.73 -30.63 5.49
CA THR A 507 13.28 -31.03 4.18
C THR A 507 12.62 -32.31 3.68
N ALA A 508 12.53 -33.35 4.51
CA ALA A 508 11.91 -34.62 4.13
C ALA A 508 10.42 -34.49 3.79
N VAL A 509 9.65 -33.74 4.60
CA VAL A 509 8.20 -33.55 4.40
C VAL A 509 7.91 -32.76 3.13
N PHE A 510 8.63 -31.66 2.86
CA PHE A 510 8.45 -30.89 1.63
C PHE A 510 8.96 -31.64 0.39
N ALA A 511 10.05 -32.43 0.51
CA ALA A 511 10.49 -33.32 -0.55
C ALA A 511 9.44 -34.39 -0.87
N ALA A 512 8.85 -35.04 0.13
CA ALA A 512 7.78 -36.02 -0.06
C ALA A 512 6.52 -35.38 -0.68
N ALA A 513 6.16 -34.17 -0.27
CA ALA A 513 5.05 -33.43 -0.86
C ALA A 513 5.30 -33.05 -2.33
N SER A 514 6.56 -32.83 -2.72
CA SER A 514 6.95 -32.51 -4.10
C SER A 514 6.78 -33.66 -5.09
N LEU A 515 6.58 -34.90 -4.60
CA LEU A 515 6.20 -36.04 -5.43
C LEU A 515 4.84 -35.83 -6.11
N ARG A 516 4.03 -34.88 -5.63
CA ARG A 516 2.79 -34.45 -6.28
C ARG A 516 3.08 -33.29 -7.25
N PRO A 517 2.86 -33.47 -8.56
CA PRO A 517 3.32 -32.52 -9.59
C PRO A 517 2.68 -31.13 -9.47
N HIS A 518 1.45 -31.04 -8.94
CA HIS A 518 0.77 -29.75 -8.71
C HIS A 518 1.29 -28.98 -7.50
N LEU A 519 1.98 -29.64 -6.57
CA LEU A 519 2.59 -29.02 -5.38
C LEU A 519 4.09 -28.75 -5.57
N ALA A 520 4.74 -29.45 -6.51
CA ALA A 520 6.17 -29.38 -6.77
C ALA A 520 6.71 -27.95 -6.99
N PRO A 521 6.01 -27.02 -7.68
CA PRO A 521 6.53 -25.66 -7.90
C PRO A 521 6.76 -24.84 -6.62
N VAL A 522 6.12 -25.23 -5.51
CA VAL A 522 6.20 -24.54 -4.22
C VAL A 522 6.96 -25.37 -3.19
N THR A 523 6.70 -26.66 -3.14
CA THR A 523 7.26 -27.58 -2.13
C THR A 523 8.72 -27.95 -2.41
N ALA A 524 9.13 -28.14 -3.67
CA ALA A 524 10.53 -28.44 -3.99
C ALA A 524 11.50 -27.28 -3.67
N PRO A 525 11.19 -26.02 -4.03
CA PRO A 525 11.95 -24.86 -3.54
C PRO A 525 12.03 -24.79 -2.02
N ALA A 526 10.91 -24.97 -1.32
CA ALA A 526 10.88 -24.94 0.14
C ALA A 526 11.79 -26.02 0.75
N SER A 527 11.76 -27.25 0.21
CA SER A 527 12.67 -28.32 0.60
C SER A 527 14.14 -27.94 0.42
N LEU A 528 14.51 -27.27 -0.69
CA LEU A 528 15.89 -26.84 -0.94
C LEU A 528 16.32 -25.72 0.01
N VAL A 529 15.42 -24.79 0.33
CA VAL A 529 15.69 -23.74 1.34
C VAL A 529 15.95 -24.37 2.71
N TYR A 530 15.11 -25.31 3.16
CA TYR A 530 15.35 -26.00 4.42
C TYR A 530 16.60 -26.88 4.39
N ALA A 531 17.00 -27.39 3.22
CA ALA A 531 18.24 -28.16 3.07
C ALA A 531 19.48 -27.27 3.19
N ALA A 532 19.42 -26.05 2.63
CA ALA A 532 20.47 -25.05 2.81
C ALA A 532 20.54 -24.58 4.27
N ALA A 533 19.39 -24.34 4.91
CA ALA A 533 19.36 -23.99 6.33
C ALA A 533 19.90 -25.13 7.21
N LEU A 534 19.55 -26.38 6.92
CA LEU A 534 20.09 -27.56 7.59
C LEU A 534 21.60 -27.65 7.40
N ALA A 535 22.08 -27.41 6.18
CA ALA A 535 23.51 -27.39 5.87
C ALA A 535 24.27 -26.37 6.73
N CYS A 536 23.78 -25.12 6.79
CA CYS A 536 24.35 -24.08 7.65
C CYS A 536 24.31 -24.50 9.14
N ALA A 537 23.17 -24.99 9.61
CA ALA A 537 23.00 -25.41 11.00
C ALA A 537 23.92 -26.58 11.38
N THR A 538 24.13 -27.55 10.47
CA THR A 538 25.05 -28.67 10.70
C THR A 538 26.51 -28.22 10.77
N GLY A 539 26.92 -27.30 9.90
CA GLY A 539 28.27 -26.73 9.93
C GLY A 539 28.54 -25.94 11.21
N ALA A 540 27.58 -25.09 11.61
CA ALA A 540 27.66 -24.35 12.86
C ALA A 540 27.63 -25.28 14.10
N ALA A 541 26.82 -26.34 14.06
CA ALA A 541 26.75 -27.35 15.13
C ALA A 541 28.06 -28.14 15.29
N ALA A 542 28.79 -28.35 14.21
CA ALA A 542 30.09 -29.01 14.19
C ALA A 542 31.26 -28.06 14.56
N GLY A 543 30.98 -26.78 14.85
CA GLY A 543 31.99 -25.79 15.15
C GLY A 543 32.88 -25.43 13.95
N TRP A 544 32.40 -25.69 12.73
CA TRP A 544 33.15 -25.34 11.52
C TRP A 544 33.14 -23.82 11.31
N GLN A 545 34.25 -23.28 10.83
CA GLN A 545 34.30 -21.89 10.36
C GLN A 545 33.35 -21.72 9.16
N GLU A 546 32.78 -20.52 9.01
CA GLU A 546 31.78 -20.17 7.99
C GLU A 546 32.20 -20.61 6.58
N GLN A 547 33.49 -20.40 6.24
CA GLN A 547 34.06 -20.78 4.94
C GLN A 547 33.95 -22.29 4.63
N HIS A 548 34.09 -23.16 5.64
CA HIS A 548 33.99 -24.62 5.46
C HIS A 548 32.53 -25.06 5.33
N THR A 549 31.61 -24.36 5.99
CA THR A 549 30.16 -24.62 5.86
C THR A 549 29.65 -24.33 4.44
N ALA A 550 30.29 -23.41 3.71
CA ALA A 550 29.98 -23.09 2.32
C ALA A 550 30.04 -24.33 1.40
N LEU A 551 30.99 -25.24 1.63
CA LEU A 551 31.13 -26.47 0.85
C LEU A 551 29.94 -27.42 1.04
N LEU A 552 29.41 -27.49 2.26
CA LEU A 552 28.25 -28.33 2.58
C LEU A 552 26.97 -27.71 2.00
N VAL A 553 26.82 -26.39 2.06
CA VAL A 553 25.72 -25.65 1.40
C VAL A 553 25.71 -25.88 -0.12
N LEU A 554 26.88 -26.05 -0.75
CA LEU A 554 27.00 -26.27 -2.18
C LEU A 554 26.36 -27.58 -2.68
N ALA A 555 26.09 -28.55 -1.80
CA ALA A 555 25.30 -29.73 -2.15
C ALA A 555 23.88 -29.37 -2.64
N VAL A 556 23.31 -28.26 -2.17
CA VAL A 556 21.96 -27.79 -2.53
C VAL A 556 21.85 -27.31 -3.98
N PRO A 557 22.69 -26.38 -4.49
CA PRO A 557 22.66 -26.02 -5.91
C PRO A 557 22.98 -27.20 -6.83
N VAL A 558 23.83 -28.15 -6.41
CA VAL A 558 24.08 -29.40 -7.16
C VAL A 558 22.78 -30.22 -7.26
N ALA A 559 22.11 -30.47 -6.13
CA ALA A 559 20.84 -31.20 -6.10
C ALA A 559 19.77 -30.48 -6.94
N ALA A 560 19.67 -29.15 -6.84
CA ALA A 560 18.74 -28.34 -7.62
C ALA A 560 19.00 -28.47 -9.13
N ALA A 561 20.27 -28.39 -9.56
CA ALA A 561 20.65 -28.54 -10.97
C ALA A 561 20.33 -29.94 -11.51
N LEU A 562 20.57 -30.99 -10.72
CA LEU A 562 20.24 -32.38 -11.06
C LEU A 562 18.73 -32.64 -11.11
N LEU A 563 17.97 -32.12 -10.14
CA LEU A 563 16.50 -32.21 -10.12
C LEU A 563 15.89 -31.47 -11.31
N ALA A 564 16.35 -30.26 -11.58
CA ALA A 564 15.95 -29.49 -12.77
C ALA A 564 16.27 -30.25 -14.07
N ALA A 565 17.30 -31.11 -14.09
CA ALA A 565 17.62 -31.96 -15.25
C ALA A 565 16.57 -33.02 -15.51
N ARG A 566 16.06 -33.62 -14.43
CA ARG A 566 15.11 -34.74 -14.49
C ARG A 566 13.67 -34.28 -14.76
N LEU A 567 13.33 -33.02 -14.44
CA LEU A 567 11.96 -32.51 -14.46
C LEU A 567 11.48 -31.93 -15.82
N GLY A 568 12.34 -31.84 -16.85
CA GLY A 568 11.93 -31.38 -18.19
C GLY A 568 11.26 -30.00 -18.22
N GLU A 569 10.18 -29.85 -19.01
CA GLU A 569 9.35 -28.62 -19.13
C GLU A 569 8.29 -28.49 -18.02
N SER A 570 8.62 -28.88 -16.79
CA SER A 570 7.72 -28.71 -15.65
C SER A 570 7.73 -27.28 -15.12
N HIS A 571 6.56 -26.78 -14.71
CA HIS A 571 6.40 -25.48 -14.04
C HIS A 571 7.25 -25.36 -12.75
N ALA A 572 7.68 -26.48 -12.17
CA ALA A 572 8.54 -26.50 -10.98
C ALA A 572 10.02 -26.23 -11.27
N ARG A 573 10.46 -26.30 -12.53
CA ARG A 573 11.87 -26.18 -12.90
C ARG A 573 12.44 -24.79 -12.63
N VAL A 574 11.74 -23.73 -13.03
CA VAL A 574 12.20 -22.35 -12.84
C VAL A 574 12.36 -22.02 -11.35
N PRO A 575 11.37 -22.27 -10.47
CA PRO A 575 11.54 -22.09 -9.03
C PRO A 575 12.74 -22.86 -8.44
N ILE A 576 12.94 -24.12 -8.84
CA ILE A 576 14.07 -24.95 -8.37
C ILE A 576 15.42 -24.36 -8.81
N GLU A 577 15.54 -23.95 -10.08
CA GLU A 577 16.77 -23.31 -10.61
C GLU A 577 17.08 -21.99 -9.87
N VAL A 578 16.05 -21.17 -9.60
CA VAL A 578 16.21 -19.91 -8.84
C VAL A 578 16.62 -20.16 -7.39
N THR A 579 16.01 -21.13 -6.70
CA THR A 579 16.39 -21.49 -5.34
C THR A 579 17.79 -22.09 -5.27
N GLY A 580 18.17 -22.92 -6.25
CA GLY A 580 19.54 -23.40 -6.39
C GLY A 580 20.54 -22.26 -6.56
N ALA A 581 20.25 -21.31 -7.44
CA ALA A 581 21.11 -20.13 -7.63
C ALA A 581 21.22 -19.28 -6.35
N ALA A 582 20.12 -19.08 -5.62
CA ALA A 582 20.12 -18.38 -4.34
C ALA A 582 20.95 -19.11 -3.27
N ALA A 583 20.88 -20.44 -3.20
CA ALA A 583 21.73 -21.24 -2.32
C ALA A 583 23.22 -21.16 -2.72
N GLY A 584 23.52 -21.08 -4.02
CA GLY A 584 24.87 -20.83 -4.52
C GLY A 584 25.41 -19.45 -4.12
N LEU A 585 24.58 -18.40 -4.16
CA LEU A 585 24.93 -17.07 -3.66
C LEU A 585 25.17 -17.07 -2.15
N LEU A 586 24.36 -17.83 -1.39
CA LEU A 586 24.57 -18.01 0.06
C LEU A 586 25.93 -18.69 0.34
N ALA A 587 26.27 -19.75 -0.41
CA ALA A 587 27.58 -20.40 -0.28
C ALA A 587 28.74 -19.44 -0.60
N ILE A 588 28.61 -18.60 -1.64
CA ILE A 588 29.61 -17.56 -1.96
C ILE A 588 29.76 -16.59 -0.78
N GLY A 589 28.64 -16.11 -0.21
CA GLY A 589 28.62 -15.21 0.94
C GLY A 589 29.37 -15.75 2.16
N LEU A 590 29.14 -17.03 2.49
CA LEU A 590 29.83 -17.72 3.60
C LEU A 590 31.35 -17.86 3.40
N ALA A 591 31.82 -17.84 2.16
CA ALA A 591 33.24 -17.96 1.84
C ALA A 591 33.96 -16.61 1.68
N VAL A 592 33.26 -15.46 1.73
CA VAL A 592 33.84 -14.14 1.42
C VAL A 592 35.02 -13.78 2.33
N ALA A 593 34.98 -14.19 3.60
CA ALA A 593 36.03 -13.85 4.56
C ALA A 593 37.39 -14.53 4.25
N ASP A 594 37.40 -15.59 3.44
CA ASP A 594 38.61 -16.34 3.11
C ASP A 594 38.80 -16.44 1.59
N PRO A 595 39.66 -15.59 1.00
CA PRO A 595 39.91 -15.54 -0.44
C PRO A 595 40.18 -16.90 -1.12
N PRO A 596 41.01 -17.82 -0.59
CA PRO A 596 41.24 -19.11 -1.21
C PRO A 596 39.99 -20.01 -1.22
N MET A 597 39.16 -19.97 -0.17
CA MET A 597 37.89 -20.70 -0.15
C MET A 597 36.86 -20.04 -1.09
N LEU A 598 36.79 -18.72 -1.12
CA LEU A 598 35.92 -17.97 -2.04
C LEU A 598 36.21 -18.34 -3.50
N ALA A 599 37.48 -18.40 -3.89
CA ALA A 599 37.88 -18.82 -5.23
C ALA A 599 37.43 -20.26 -5.54
N LEU A 600 37.52 -21.19 -4.57
CA LEU A 600 37.06 -22.57 -4.74
C LEU A 600 35.53 -22.63 -4.91
N VAL A 601 34.78 -21.93 -4.06
CA VAL A 601 33.32 -21.89 -4.11
C VAL A 601 32.82 -21.25 -5.42
N LEU A 602 33.44 -20.15 -5.86
CA LEU A 602 33.13 -19.53 -7.16
C LEU A 602 33.40 -20.50 -8.32
N ALA A 603 34.52 -21.24 -8.29
CA ALA A 603 34.84 -22.22 -9.32
C ALA A 603 33.81 -23.38 -9.34
N LEU A 604 33.42 -23.90 -8.18
CA LEU A 604 32.42 -24.97 -8.11
C LEU A 604 31.02 -24.48 -8.52
N CYS A 605 30.62 -23.26 -8.15
CA CYS A 605 29.42 -22.61 -8.66
C CYS A 605 29.46 -22.45 -10.20
N ALA A 606 30.62 -22.10 -10.75
CA ALA A 606 30.83 -22.02 -12.20
C ALA A 606 30.67 -23.39 -12.89
N VAL A 607 31.17 -24.46 -12.28
CA VAL A 607 30.99 -25.85 -12.77
C VAL A 607 29.51 -26.22 -12.78
N ILE A 608 28.76 -25.91 -11.71
CA ILE A 608 27.31 -26.17 -11.64
C ILE A 608 26.59 -25.38 -12.74
N ALA A 609 26.89 -24.09 -12.90
CA ALA A 609 26.31 -23.25 -13.94
C ALA A 609 26.65 -23.76 -15.36
N ALA A 610 27.89 -24.20 -15.60
CA ALA A 610 28.31 -24.80 -16.85
C ALA A 610 27.54 -26.10 -17.15
N GLY A 611 27.34 -26.96 -16.14
CA GLY A 611 26.53 -28.17 -16.25
C GLY A 611 25.07 -27.87 -16.61
N THR A 612 24.48 -26.79 -16.07
CA THR A 612 23.13 -26.36 -16.48
C THR A 612 23.07 -25.80 -17.90
N ALA A 613 24.16 -25.18 -18.36
CA ALA A 613 24.26 -24.56 -19.68
C ALA A 613 24.42 -25.56 -20.84
N VAL A 614 24.71 -26.84 -20.55
CA VAL A 614 24.71 -27.94 -21.54
C VAL A 614 23.33 -28.10 -22.20
N ARG A 615 22.26 -27.65 -21.54
CA ARG A 615 20.90 -27.73 -22.07
C ARG A 615 20.64 -26.63 -23.10
N PRO A 616 20.02 -26.95 -24.27
CA PRO A 616 19.84 -26.00 -25.37
C PRO A 616 19.01 -24.77 -24.96
N GLU A 617 17.99 -24.95 -24.10
CA GLU A 617 17.13 -23.88 -23.58
C GLU A 617 17.84 -22.89 -22.64
N ARG A 618 18.94 -23.30 -22.00
CA ARG A 618 19.64 -22.53 -20.96
C ARG A 618 21.05 -22.12 -21.37
N ARG A 619 21.32 -22.11 -22.67
CA ARG A 619 22.62 -21.70 -23.22
C ARG A 619 23.07 -20.30 -22.75
N ARG A 620 22.14 -19.41 -22.39
CA ARG A 620 22.47 -18.10 -21.79
C ARG A 620 23.18 -18.18 -20.44
N VAL A 621 22.99 -19.26 -19.66
CA VAL A 621 23.65 -19.48 -18.36
C VAL A 621 25.16 -19.71 -18.52
N GLN A 622 25.63 -20.06 -19.73
CA GLN A 622 27.06 -20.17 -20.03
C GLN A 622 27.83 -18.86 -19.76
N TYR A 623 27.17 -17.71 -19.92
CA TYR A 623 27.77 -16.40 -19.62
C TYR A 623 27.98 -16.23 -18.12
N ALA A 624 27.02 -16.66 -17.30
CA ALA A 624 27.16 -16.65 -15.84
C ALA A 624 28.28 -17.60 -15.38
N ALA A 625 28.38 -18.79 -15.97
CA ALA A 625 29.48 -19.72 -15.70
C ALA A 625 30.85 -19.12 -16.05
N ALA A 626 30.97 -18.45 -17.20
CA ALA A 626 32.21 -17.78 -17.61
C ALA A 626 32.60 -16.64 -16.65
N VAL A 627 31.63 -15.82 -16.22
CA VAL A 627 31.86 -14.77 -15.23
C VAL A 627 32.31 -15.36 -13.89
N LEU A 628 31.67 -16.42 -13.41
CA LEU A 628 32.04 -17.06 -12.14
C LEU A 628 33.44 -17.68 -12.19
N PHE A 629 33.84 -18.32 -13.30
CA PHE A 629 35.21 -18.82 -13.48
C PHE A 629 36.24 -17.68 -13.52
N LEU A 630 35.90 -16.56 -14.18
CA LEU A 630 36.77 -15.39 -14.21
C LEU A 630 36.97 -14.80 -12.81
N LEU A 631 35.87 -14.62 -12.06
CA LEU A 631 35.92 -14.16 -10.68
C LEU A 631 36.72 -15.12 -9.79
N ALA A 632 36.52 -16.43 -9.94
CA ALA A 632 37.31 -17.43 -9.22
C ALA A 632 38.82 -17.29 -9.50
N THR A 633 39.19 -17.02 -10.75
CA THR A 633 40.59 -16.82 -11.17
C THR A 633 41.16 -15.54 -10.56
N TRP A 634 40.43 -14.43 -10.62
CA TRP A 634 40.87 -13.15 -10.02
C TRP A 634 41.03 -13.24 -8.51
N VAL A 635 40.06 -13.83 -7.81
CA VAL A 635 40.15 -14.02 -6.35
C VAL A 635 41.31 -14.94 -6.00
N ARG A 636 41.58 -16.00 -6.78
CA ARG A 636 42.73 -16.88 -6.56
C ARG A 636 44.07 -16.16 -6.75
N LEU A 637 44.19 -15.34 -7.80
CA LEU A 637 45.40 -14.55 -8.06
C LEU A 637 45.64 -13.50 -6.98
N ALA A 638 44.56 -12.85 -6.50
CA ALA A 638 44.64 -11.91 -5.39
C ALA A 638 45.05 -12.62 -4.09
N ALA A 639 44.54 -13.83 -3.83
CA ALA A 639 44.94 -14.65 -2.68
C ALA A 639 46.41 -15.11 -2.72
N TRP A 640 47.03 -15.11 -3.90
CA TRP A 640 48.47 -15.39 -4.09
C TRP A 640 49.32 -14.12 -4.15
N ASP A 641 48.75 -12.96 -3.80
CA ASP A 641 49.41 -11.64 -3.86
C ASP A 641 50.04 -11.32 -5.23
N VAL A 642 49.44 -11.82 -6.31
CA VAL A 642 49.91 -11.53 -7.66
C VAL A 642 49.52 -10.09 -8.01
N GLY A 643 50.52 -9.20 -8.06
CA GLY A 643 50.35 -7.79 -8.41
C GLY A 643 50.47 -7.47 -9.92
N THR A 644 50.71 -8.47 -10.77
CA THR A 644 50.86 -8.26 -12.21
C THR A 644 49.50 -8.11 -12.90
N VAL A 645 49.30 -6.98 -13.58
CA VAL A 645 48.04 -6.62 -14.26
C VAL A 645 47.70 -7.63 -15.38
N GLU A 646 48.73 -8.21 -15.97
CA GLU A 646 48.67 -9.21 -17.03
C GLU A 646 47.98 -10.50 -16.54
N ALA A 647 48.21 -10.91 -15.29
CA ALA A 647 47.58 -12.10 -14.74
C ALA A 647 46.05 -11.99 -14.64
N TYR A 648 45.52 -10.77 -14.46
CA TYR A 648 44.07 -10.52 -14.39
C TYR A 648 43.43 -10.28 -15.76
N THR A 649 44.18 -9.73 -16.71
CA THR A 649 43.66 -9.33 -18.03
C THR A 649 43.75 -10.44 -19.08
N LEU A 650 44.72 -11.36 -18.96
CA LEU A 650 44.89 -12.50 -19.86
C LEU A 650 43.71 -13.50 -19.84
N PRO A 651 43.14 -13.90 -18.68
CA PRO A 651 41.97 -14.78 -18.63
C PRO A 651 40.72 -14.21 -19.32
N VAL A 652 40.64 -12.89 -19.51
CA VAL A 652 39.57 -12.21 -20.26
C VAL A 652 39.89 -12.16 -21.75
N THR A 653 41.14 -11.87 -22.08
CA THR A 653 41.58 -11.57 -23.45
C THR A 653 41.64 -12.81 -24.32
N VAL A 654 42.16 -13.92 -23.79
CA VAL A 654 42.28 -15.18 -24.56
C VAL A 654 40.89 -15.68 -25.04
N PRO A 655 39.86 -15.83 -24.18
CA PRO A 655 38.52 -16.21 -24.63
C PRO A 655 37.88 -15.18 -25.56
N ALA A 656 38.05 -13.88 -25.32
CA ALA A 656 37.50 -12.83 -26.18
C ALA A 656 38.04 -12.91 -27.61
N LEU A 657 39.35 -13.18 -27.76
CA LEU A 657 39.99 -13.39 -29.07
C LEU A 657 39.52 -14.69 -29.73
N CYS A 658 39.35 -15.78 -28.98
CA CYS A 658 38.79 -17.03 -29.51
C CYS A 658 37.35 -16.86 -30.00
N VAL A 659 36.49 -16.16 -29.24
CA VAL A 659 35.10 -15.87 -29.63
C VAL A 659 35.08 -14.94 -30.85
N GLY A 660 35.94 -13.91 -30.89
CA GLY A 660 36.12 -13.04 -32.05
C GLY A 660 36.53 -13.80 -33.30
N ALA A 661 37.46 -14.75 -33.19
CA ALA A 661 37.90 -15.60 -34.29
C ALA A 661 36.80 -16.55 -34.79
N LEU A 662 36.10 -17.22 -33.87
CA LEU A 662 35.00 -18.12 -34.21
C LEU A 662 33.81 -17.38 -34.85
N ARG A 663 33.50 -16.17 -34.36
CA ARG A 663 32.43 -15.32 -34.93
C ARG A 663 32.78 -14.93 -36.37
N ARG A 664 34.03 -14.56 -36.63
CA ARG A 664 34.48 -14.15 -37.96
C ARG A 664 34.64 -15.30 -38.95
N ASN A 665 34.94 -16.51 -38.47
CA ASN A 665 34.90 -17.72 -39.30
C ASN A 665 33.47 -18.08 -39.73
N ARG A 666 32.44 -17.66 -38.98
CA ARG A 666 31.02 -17.87 -39.33
C ARG A 666 30.42 -16.71 -40.10
N ASP A 667 30.89 -15.49 -39.87
CA ASP A 667 30.41 -14.26 -40.50
C ASP A 667 31.61 -13.45 -41.06
N PRO A 668 31.92 -13.63 -42.36
CA PRO A 668 33.04 -12.94 -43.01
C PRO A 668 32.89 -11.42 -43.08
N LEU A 669 31.67 -10.89 -42.91
CA LEU A 669 31.38 -9.46 -42.93
C LEU A 669 31.63 -8.76 -41.58
N ALA A 670 31.90 -9.53 -40.52
CA ALA A 670 32.20 -8.97 -39.20
C ALA A 670 33.52 -8.17 -39.20
N SER A 671 33.43 -6.90 -38.79
CA SER A 671 34.59 -6.00 -38.78
C SER A 671 35.67 -6.45 -37.78
N SER A 672 36.94 -6.31 -38.17
CA SER A 672 38.07 -6.69 -37.30
C SER A 672 38.09 -5.95 -35.96
N TRP A 673 37.56 -4.73 -35.92
CA TRP A 673 37.43 -3.88 -34.73
C TRP A 673 36.45 -4.45 -33.70
N THR A 674 35.30 -4.98 -34.12
CA THR A 674 34.31 -5.55 -33.20
C THR A 674 34.69 -6.94 -32.69
N ALA A 675 35.48 -7.69 -33.47
CA ALA A 675 35.90 -9.05 -33.14
C ALA A 675 37.12 -9.10 -32.21
N TYR A 676 38.16 -8.30 -32.48
CA TYR A 676 39.45 -8.40 -31.78
C TYR A 676 39.80 -7.15 -30.95
N GLY A 677 39.23 -5.99 -31.29
CA GLY A 677 39.55 -4.71 -30.63
C GLY A 677 39.33 -4.72 -29.11
N PRO A 678 38.14 -5.09 -28.60
CA PRO A 678 37.88 -5.11 -27.16
C PRO A 678 38.78 -6.08 -26.39
N GLY A 679 39.06 -7.26 -26.95
CA GLY A 679 39.94 -8.25 -26.33
C GLY A 679 41.38 -7.76 -26.23
N LEU A 680 41.94 -7.22 -27.32
CA LEU A 680 43.30 -6.70 -27.34
C LEU A 680 43.47 -5.46 -26.44
N ALA A 681 42.50 -4.54 -26.47
CA ALA A 681 42.53 -3.33 -25.65
C ALA A 681 42.49 -3.65 -24.14
N ALA A 682 41.77 -4.71 -23.74
CA ALA A 682 41.61 -5.09 -22.34
C ALA A 682 42.91 -5.56 -21.65
N THR A 683 43.89 -6.06 -22.39
CA THR A 683 45.23 -6.39 -21.84
C THR A 683 46.28 -5.34 -22.18
N LEU A 684 46.31 -4.87 -23.44
CA LEU A 684 47.41 -4.02 -23.91
C LEU A 684 47.41 -2.62 -23.30
N LEU A 685 46.23 -2.01 -23.08
CA LEU A 685 46.17 -0.65 -22.51
C LEU A 685 46.54 -0.62 -21.01
N PRO A 686 45.99 -1.50 -20.15
CA PRO A 686 46.41 -1.54 -18.75
C PRO A 686 47.87 -1.96 -18.57
N SER A 687 48.38 -2.88 -19.40
CA SER A 687 49.77 -3.32 -19.35
C SER A 687 50.73 -2.21 -19.80
N LEU A 688 50.40 -1.43 -20.84
CA LEU A 688 51.17 -0.25 -21.26
C LEU A 688 51.20 0.83 -20.18
N ALA A 689 50.05 1.12 -19.56
CA ALA A 689 49.98 2.09 -18.46
C ALA A 689 50.80 1.65 -17.24
N ALA A 690 50.83 0.34 -16.97
CA ALA A 690 51.63 -0.20 -15.88
C ALA A 690 53.13 -0.23 -16.21
N ALA A 691 53.51 -0.48 -17.47
CA ALA A 691 54.89 -0.42 -17.94
C ALA A 691 55.50 0.99 -17.80
N TRP A 692 54.73 2.05 -18.05
CA TRP A 692 55.18 3.44 -17.89
C TRP A 692 55.51 3.86 -16.45
N ASN A 693 55.01 3.13 -15.46
CA ASN A 693 55.25 3.40 -14.04
C ASN A 693 56.22 2.37 -13.42
N ASP A 694 56.71 1.40 -14.19
CA ASP A 694 57.55 0.31 -13.69
C ASP A 694 59.04 0.69 -13.78
N PRO A 695 59.81 0.60 -12.69
CA PRO A 695 61.26 0.88 -12.74
C PRO A 695 62.08 -0.17 -13.51
N HIS A 696 61.51 -1.35 -13.82
CA HIS A 696 62.23 -2.48 -14.37
C HIS A 696 61.99 -2.69 -15.88
N PHE A 697 63.08 -2.91 -16.64
CA PHE A 697 63.06 -3.10 -18.10
C PHE A 697 62.39 -4.40 -18.60
N THR A 698 62.13 -5.36 -17.71
CA THR A 698 61.60 -6.69 -18.11
C THR A 698 60.17 -6.61 -18.63
N ARG A 699 59.35 -5.71 -18.09
CA ARG A 699 57.93 -5.59 -18.45
C ARG A 699 57.70 -4.86 -19.78
N PRO A 700 58.36 -3.73 -20.09
CA PRO A 700 58.37 -3.14 -21.43
C PRO A 700 58.86 -4.12 -22.49
N LEU A 701 59.96 -4.84 -22.26
CA LEU A 701 60.49 -5.83 -23.23
C LEU A 701 59.48 -6.93 -23.58
N LEU A 702 58.79 -7.50 -22.59
CA LEU A 702 57.78 -8.54 -22.82
C LEU A 702 56.52 -7.96 -23.50
N LEU A 703 56.10 -6.76 -23.13
CA LEU A 703 54.98 -6.06 -23.77
C LEU A 703 55.28 -5.73 -25.22
N GLY A 704 56.47 -5.19 -25.52
CA GLY A 704 56.96 -4.91 -26.86
C GLY A 704 57.06 -6.17 -27.73
N ALA A 705 57.58 -7.27 -27.18
CA ALA A 705 57.60 -8.56 -27.90
C ALA A 705 56.19 -9.08 -28.22
N ALA A 706 55.26 -9.01 -27.26
CA ALA A 706 53.87 -9.40 -27.47
C ALA A 706 53.16 -8.48 -28.50
N ALA A 707 53.37 -7.16 -28.42
CA ALA A 707 52.83 -6.18 -29.36
C ALA A 707 53.37 -6.39 -30.79
N LEU A 708 54.65 -6.74 -30.93
CA LEU A 708 55.26 -7.12 -32.20
C LEU A 708 54.61 -8.38 -32.81
N VAL A 709 54.36 -9.42 -32.00
CA VAL A 709 53.66 -10.62 -32.47
C VAL A 709 52.23 -10.28 -32.94
N VAL A 710 51.50 -9.46 -32.18
CA VAL A 710 50.13 -9.01 -32.53
C VAL A 710 50.12 -8.19 -33.83
N THR A 711 51.10 -7.30 -34.05
CA THR A 711 51.21 -6.53 -35.30
C THR A 711 51.54 -7.40 -36.50
N LEU A 712 52.47 -8.34 -36.35
CA LEU A 712 52.84 -9.28 -37.42
C LEU A 712 51.67 -10.19 -37.79
N LEU A 713 50.90 -10.68 -36.81
CA LEU A 713 49.65 -11.42 -37.05
C LEU A 713 48.60 -10.54 -37.75
N GLY A 714 48.47 -9.28 -37.33
CA GLY A 714 47.61 -8.29 -37.99
C GLY A 714 47.99 -8.07 -39.45
N ALA A 715 49.28 -7.92 -39.74
CA ALA A 715 49.80 -7.75 -41.10
C ALA A 715 49.60 -9.01 -41.95
N ARG A 716 49.97 -10.19 -41.43
CA ARG A 716 49.86 -11.48 -42.14
C ARG A 716 48.42 -11.81 -42.51
N HIS A 717 47.47 -11.53 -41.63
CA HIS A 717 46.04 -11.81 -41.85
C HIS A 717 45.26 -10.60 -42.41
N ARG A 718 45.93 -9.49 -42.75
CA ARG A 718 45.33 -8.24 -43.27
C ARG A 718 44.22 -7.67 -42.36
N LEU A 719 44.45 -7.66 -41.05
CA LEU A 719 43.51 -7.21 -40.02
C LEU A 719 43.90 -5.84 -39.47
N GLN A 720 43.00 -4.86 -39.60
CA GLN A 720 43.25 -3.49 -39.16
C GLN A 720 43.36 -3.34 -37.63
N ALA A 721 42.46 -3.97 -36.85
CA ALA A 721 42.46 -3.78 -35.40
C ALA A 721 43.73 -4.32 -34.68
N PRO A 722 44.23 -5.54 -34.96
CA PRO A 722 45.48 -6.02 -34.37
C PRO A 722 46.72 -5.23 -34.83
N LEU A 723 46.75 -4.82 -36.11
CA LEU A 723 47.85 -4.03 -36.66
C LEU A 723 47.94 -2.65 -36.00
N VAL A 724 46.81 -1.97 -35.84
CA VAL A 724 46.76 -0.62 -35.23
C VAL A 724 47.01 -0.70 -33.73
N LEU A 725 46.31 -1.56 -32.99
CA LEU A 725 46.46 -1.64 -31.53
C LEU A 725 47.84 -2.15 -31.12
N GLY A 726 48.34 -3.21 -31.74
CA GLY A 726 49.70 -3.70 -31.47
C GLY A 726 50.76 -2.67 -31.90
N GLY A 727 50.55 -1.97 -33.02
CA GLY A 727 51.53 -1.02 -33.55
C GLY A 727 51.62 0.24 -32.72
N SER A 728 50.48 0.76 -32.26
CA SER A 728 50.43 1.89 -31.34
C SER A 728 51.09 1.57 -30.00
N VAL A 729 50.83 0.39 -29.43
CA VAL A 729 51.46 -0.03 -28.17
C VAL A 729 52.97 -0.19 -28.33
N LEU A 730 53.43 -0.84 -29.41
CA LEU A 730 54.85 -0.99 -29.72
C LEU A 730 55.57 0.37 -29.88
N VAL A 731 54.93 1.34 -30.53
CA VAL A 731 55.49 2.70 -30.71
C VAL A 731 55.54 3.45 -29.38
N LEU A 732 54.49 3.39 -28.56
CA LEU A 732 54.43 4.08 -27.28
C LEU A 732 55.41 3.47 -26.26
N ASP A 733 55.60 2.15 -26.29
CA ASP A 733 56.57 1.43 -25.47
C ASP A 733 58.00 1.77 -25.90
N ALA A 734 58.30 1.72 -27.20
CA ALA A 734 59.60 2.14 -27.73
C ALA A 734 59.90 3.62 -27.46
N LEU A 735 58.90 4.51 -27.55
CA LEU A 735 59.07 5.93 -27.25
C LEU A 735 59.38 6.16 -25.76
N HIS A 736 58.76 5.39 -24.86
CA HIS A 736 59.02 5.47 -23.42
C HIS A 736 60.44 5.03 -23.09
N GLU A 737 60.89 3.91 -23.63
CA GLU A 737 62.28 3.43 -23.46
C GLU A 737 63.30 4.38 -24.07
N LEU A 738 62.97 5.03 -25.19
CA LEU A 738 63.83 6.03 -25.83
C LEU A 738 63.77 7.41 -25.14
N ALA A 739 62.74 7.70 -24.36
CA ALA A 739 62.55 8.99 -23.69
C ALA A 739 63.74 9.41 -22.81
N PRO A 740 64.30 8.57 -21.91
CA PRO A 740 65.48 8.97 -21.13
C PRO A 740 66.70 9.28 -22.01
N TYR A 741 66.91 8.53 -23.09
CA TYR A 741 68.01 8.78 -24.04
C TYR A 741 67.78 10.04 -24.89
N LEU A 742 66.54 10.32 -25.29
CA LEU A 742 66.14 11.54 -26.00
C LEU A 742 66.26 12.76 -25.08
N VAL A 743 65.92 12.65 -23.80
CA VAL A 743 66.13 13.70 -22.79
C VAL A 743 67.62 13.95 -22.56
N GLN A 744 68.45 12.90 -22.51
CA GLN A 744 69.91 13.05 -22.44
C GLN A 744 70.48 13.71 -23.71
N MET A 745 70.02 13.32 -24.90
CA MET A 745 70.42 13.97 -26.16
C MET A 745 69.95 15.42 -26.27
N THR A 746 68.72 15.73 -25.83
CA THR A 746 68.21 17.11 -25.81
C THR A 746 68.88 17.97 -24.75
N GLY A 747 69.35 17.38 -23.64
CA GLY A 747 70.23 18.05 -22.68
C GLY A 747 71.59 18.42 -23.27
N ALA A 748 72.07 17.66 -24.27
CA ALA A 748 73.29 17.98 -25.03
C ALA A 748 73.06 18.93 -26.22
N LEU A 749 71.80 19.13 -26.64
CA LEU A 749 71.44 20.02 -27.75
C LEU A 749 71.04 21.42 -27.25
N PRO A 750 71.38 22.49 -27.99
CA PRO A 750 70.91 23.83 -27.65
C PRO A 750 69.37 23.92 -27.62
N ARG A 751 68.81 24.64 -26.63
CA ARG A 751 67.35 24.74 -26.35
C ARG A 751 66.47 25.19 -27.53
N TRP A 752 67.06 25.77 -28.58
CA TRP A 752 66.36 26.24 -29.79
C TRP A 752 66.15 25.15 -30.85
N VAL A 753 66.82 24.00 -30.75
CA VAL A 753 66.73 22.90 -31.73
C VAL A 753 65.37 22.19 -31.72
N PRO A 754 64.76 21.85 -30.57
CA PRO A 754 63.44 21.19 -30.54
C PRO A 754 62.31 21.98 -31.21
N PRO A 755 62.13 23.30 -30.98
CA PRO A 755 61.11 24.08 -31.69
C PRO A 755 61.44 24.25 -33.18
N ALA A 756 62.72 24.29 -33.57
CA ALA A 756 63.12 24.34 -34.97
C ALA A 756 62.76 23.04 -35.73
N LEU A 757 62.99 21.87 -35.11
CA LEU A 757 62.56 20.58 -35.65
C LEU A 757 61.04 20.46 -35.71
N ALA A 758 60.31 20.90 -34.69
CA ALA A 758 58.85 20.93 -34.70
C ALA A 758 58.32 21.83 -35.84
N GLY A 759 58.95 22.98 -36.07
CA GLY A 759 58.63 23.88 -37.19
C GLY A 759 58.91 23.26 -38.56
N LEU A 760 60.03 22.55 -38.72
CA LEU A 760 60.38 21.82 -39.95
C LEU A 760 59.39 20.68 -40.23
N LEU A 761 58.94 19.98 -39.18
CA LEU A 761 57.99 18.88 -39.28
C LEU A 761 56.59 19.39 -39.67
N LEU A 762 56.15 20.52 -39.08
CA LEU A 762 54.92 21.21 -39.47
C LEU A 762 54.98 21.73 -40.91
N LEU A 763 56.14 22.25 -41.35
CA LEU A 763 56.36 22.68 -42.74
C LEU A 763 56.30 21.49 -43.72
N ALA A 764 56.90 20.35 -43.37
CA ALA A 764 56.85 19.15 -44.21
C ALA A 764 55.42 18.57 -44.30
N LEU A 765 54.67 18.55 -43.20
CA LEU A 765 53.26 18.15 -43.18
C LEU A 765 52.38 19.13 -43.98
N GLY A 766 52.59 20.43 -43.82
CA GLY A 766 51.94 21.46 -44.62
C GLY A 766 52.21 21.29 -46.12
N ALA A 767 53.46 21.00 -46.49
CA ALA A 767 53.87 20.79 -47.88
C ALA A 767 53.24 19.52 -48.51
N THR A 768 53.09 18.43 -47.74
CA THR A 768 52.42 17.21 -48.23
C THR A 768 50.91 17.38 -48.36
N TYR A 769 50.29 18.17 -47.49
CA TYR A 769 48.87 18.53 -47.59
C TYR A 769 48.59 19.36 -48.85
N GLU A 770 49.45 20.34 -49.13
CA GLU A 770 49.33 21.18 -50.30
C GLU A 770 49.53 20.41 -51.60
N ARG A 771 50.46 19.44 -51.63
CA ARG A 771 50.62 18.51 -52.77
C ARG A 771 49.36 17.69 -53.02
N ARG A 772 48.72 17.13 -51.98
CA ARG A 772 47.47 16.36 -52.14
C ARG A 772 46.32 17.22 -52.67
N ILE A 773 46.20 18.47 -52.23
CA ILE A 773 45.18 19.40 -52.73
C ILE A 773 45.46 19.79 -54.19
N ARG A 774 46.73 19.98 -54.56
CA ARG A 774 47.12 20.30 -55.94
C ARG A 774 46.84 19.14 -56.89
N ASP A 775 47.09 17.90 -56.48
CA ASP A 775 46.78 16.71 -57.27
C ASP A 775 45.27 16.53 -57.47
N VAL A 776 44.47 16.79 -56.42
CA VAL A 776 42.99 16.75 -56.53
C VAL A 776 42.46 17.82 -57.47
N ARG A 777 43.02 19.04 -57.45
CA ARG A 777 42.64 20.11 -58.39
C ARG A 777 43.06 19.79 -59.82
N ARG A 778 44.25 19.22 -60.02
CA ARG A 778 44.75 18.81 -61.34
C ARG A 778 43.91 17.69 -61.96
N VAL A 779 43.46 16.74 -61.14
CA VAL A 779 42.51 15.69 -61.57
C VAL A 779 41.14 16.29 -61.89
N ARG A 780 40.67 17.27 -61.13
CA ARG A 780 39.41 17.99 -61.41
C ARG A 780 39.47 18.78 -62.72
N ASP A 781 40.58 19.45 -62.99
CA ASP A 781 40.75 20.26 -64.21
C ASP A 781 40.93 19.37 -65.46
N LEU A 782 41.54 18.18 -65.32
CA LEU A 782 41.58 17.14 -66.38
C LEU A 782 40.22 16.47 -66.63
N LEU A 783 39.38 16.34 -65.61
CA LEU A 783 38.00 15.84 -65.75
C LEU A 783 37.04 16.92 -66.29
N GLY A 784 37.35 18.20 -66.08
CA GLY A 784 36.59 19.34 -66.59
C GLY A 784 36.78 19.60 -68.08
N THR A 785 37.87 19.13 -68.69
CA THR A 785 38.13 19.22 -70.14
C THR A 785 37.63 18.02 -70.95
N MET A 786 37.07 16.99 -70.30
CA MET A 786 36.43 15.83 -70.93
C MET A 786 34.89 15.84 -70.82
N ARG A 787 34.29 17.01 -70.61
CA ARG A 787 32.85 17.29 -70.71
C ARG A 787 32.65 18.62 -71.42
#